data_AF-A0A7W0T3S0-F1
#
_entry.id   AF-A0A7W0T3S0-F1
#
_cell.length_a   1.000
_cell.length_b   1.000
_cell.length_c   1.000
_cell.angle_alpha   90.00
_cell.angle_beta   90.00
_cell.angle_gamma   90.00
#
_symmetry.space_group_name_H-M   'P 1'
#
loop_
_entity.id
_entity.type
_entity.pdbx_description
1 polymer ?
#
loop_
_entity_poly.entity_id
_entity_poly.type
_entity_poly.pdbx_seq_one_letter_code
_entity_poly.pdbx_strand_id
1 'polypeptide(L)'
;MSTAPTPSTPKAPRAPQNNFGLQKATNGGITLLSMEGTINEDFEGRKVAEGIKTKKLVVSMRGVRRFASWGMSEWMDFLRINANTDLYLVECSSYAVSQITMVTGLLGHAKLVSFYVSYLCGSCGEERETLFIVPRDREEIRDLLGSHQECATCGGRARPGDYPASFFESTCERPAFDIDDEVLKYLRSELKYEIAPDLTRFRAFRAVKDKYTYLRLSGSLALLRPELVVDASAGTTIVDLEGAIFDPVQIAPWRAYVKGALATVTGLQLINCPIGFLEHAVLPEDLHDKLKIRTFAIAYDCSRCDTTSAQLVDVATNLEQLVGGVAPPARCPTCSSKLIATLSPSQVSCLRSLPARDRDPALDAFLVKARTEPSDKLENLLTATKKPVKATAAVGGRAIYIALGLSALLIAGLVMLGIVLWERTANPPVVATTTNPTVTPEPPRPTINRPEWILSDVPSSAYCHDMINRLMCVGVSSYRPTRDEAVTDANDAALEQLVSAVGIKISDPFFRENVLGGYSDVRAKALAALQTADIDRSSATYAAANDTVNKARKRVVEILQRSAGAAAPTQRSDWYWEEYAGEKGKGNEVLVFVRYDVSLDALRALVDRYSTPTSTMGTVAMTAFPGLAWNHADFAGGAVLTKVGKQLTRAGIAPKQLVTAVNEQPVSDATGFARHLEDGLKGTGDLTLTVKAGDAPAAIVPIKR
;
A
#
# COMPACT_ATOMS: atom_id res chain seq x y z
N MET A 1 -23.02 35.71 9.83
CA MET A 1 -21.66 35.12 9.93
C MET A 1 -21.86 33.69 10.40
N SER A 2 -21.99 32.78 9.43
CA SER A 2 -22.41 31.39 9.66
C SER A 2 -21.17 30.52 9.81
N THR A 3 -21.09 29.79 10.92
CA THR A 3 -20.05 28.82 11.23
C THR A 3 -20.19 27.60 10.32
N ALA A 4 -19.11 27.28 9.61
CA ALA A 4 -19.01 26.10 8.75
C ALA A 4 -19.18 24.79 9.55
N PRO A 5 -19.78 23.74 8.97
CA PRO A 5 -19.92 22.46 9.63
C PRO A 5 -18.56 21.76 9.71
N THR A 6 -18.19 21.34 10.92
CA THR A 6 -16.97 20.58 11.20
C THR A 6 -17.07 19.18 10.57
N PRO A 7 -16.06 18.71 9.82
CA PRO A 7 -16.04 17.34 9.31
C PRO A 7 -16.01 16.36 10.48
N SER A 8 -16.82 15.30 10.39
CA SER A 8 -16.87 14.24 11.40
C SER A 8 -15.49 13.59 11.55
N THR A 9 -14.93 13.71 12.75
CA THR A 9 -13.66 13.12 13.15
C THR A 9 -13.71 11.60 12.92
N PRO A 10 -12.71 10.99 12.25
CA PRO A 10 -12.62 9.54 12.18
C PRO A 10 -12.51 8.99 13.60
N LYS A 11 -13.27 7.93 13.87
CA LYS A 11 -13.34 7.25 15.18
C LYS A 11 -11.91 6.97 15.67
N ALA A 12 -11.57 7.49 16.85
CA ALA A 12 -10.26 7.31 17.46
C ALA A 12 -9.87 5.83 17.52
N PRO A 13 -8.58 5.49 17.28
CA PRO A 13 -8.13 4.10 17.37
C PRO A 13 -8.41 3.56 18.78
N ARG A 14 -9.01 2.37 18.84
CA ARG A 14 -9.11 1.59 20.07
C ARG A 14 -7.71 1.30 20.60
N ALA A 15 -7.57 1.22 21.93
CA ALA A 15 -6.29 0.94 22.62
C ALA A 15 -5.55 -0.26 21.98
N PRO A 16 -4.21 -0.24 21.94
CA PRO A 16 -3.42 -1.23 21.21
C PRO A 16 -3.66 -2.65 21.77
N GLN A 17 -4.22 -3.51 20.93
CA GLN A 17 -4.26 -4.96 21.17
C GLN A 17 -3.06 -5.59 20.47
N ASN A 18 -2.25 -6.34 21.21
CA ASN A 18 -1.10 -7.06 20.65
C ASN A 18 -1.51 -8.28 19.81
N ASN A 19 -2.71 -8.81 20.04
CA ASN A 19 -3.21 -10.01 19.37
C ASN A 19 -3.76 -9.69 17.98
N PHE A 20 -3.65 -10.65 17.07
CA PHE A 20 -4.24 -10.56 15.75
C PHE A 20 -5.78 -10.52 15.83
N GLY A 21 -6.39 -9.58 15.14
CA GLY A 21 -7.83 -9.50 14.93
C GLY A 21 -8.17 -9.55 13.45
N LEU A 22 -9.16 -10.37 13.10
CA LEU A 22 -9.71 -10.47 11.74
C LEU A 22 -11.23 -10.41 11.79
N GLN A 23 -11.81 -9.43 11.09
CA GLN A 23 -13.25 -9.35 10.88
C GLN A 23 -13.55 -9.55 9.40
N LYS A 24 -14.59 -10.33 9.11
CA LYS A 24 -15.05 -10.60 7.75
C LYS A 24 -16.50 -10.15 7.61
N ALA A 25 -16.76 -9.31 6.62
CA ALA A 25 -18.10 -8.93 6.20
C ALA A 25 -18.27 -9.21 4.70
N THR A 26 -19.45 -9.66 4.29
CA THR A 26 -19.78 -9.85 2.88
C THR A 26 -20.98 -8.98 2.54
N ASN A 27 -20.82 -8.08 1.56
CA ASN A 27 -21.86 -7.22 1.06
C ASN A 27 -22.01 -7.44 -0.45
N GLY A 28 -23.09 -8.12 -0.84
CA GLY A 28 -23.32 -8.53 -2.23
C GLY A 28 -22.17 -9.39 -2.78
N GLY A 29 -21.57 -8.94 -3.88
CA GLY A 29 -20.45 -9.62 -4.55
C GLY A 29 -19.07 -9.33 -3.95
N ILE A 30 -18.98 -8.59 -2.84
CA ILE A 30 -17.72 -8.12 -2.27
C ILE A 30 -17.54 -8.69 -0.85
N THR A 31 -16.35 -9.21 -0.56
CA THR A 31 -15.93 -9.52 0.81
C THR A 31 -14.97 -8.45 1.32
N LEU A 32 -15.26 -7.87 2.48
CA LEU A 32 -14.34 -7.03 3.24
C LEU A 32 -13.67 -7.86 4.34
N LEU A 33 -12.34 -7.82 4.38
CA LEU A 33 -11.55 -8.27 5.52
C LEU A 33 -10.95 -7.05 6.22
N SER A 34 -11.19 -6.92 7.51
CA SER A 34 -10.55 -5.90 8.35
C SER A 34 -9.54 -6.59 9.25
N MET A 35 -8.26 -6.23 9.08
CA MET A 35 -7.14 -6.79 9.82
C MET A 35 -6.62 -5.78 10.86
N GLU A 36 -6.41 -6.24 12.08
CA GLU A 36 -5.87 -5.44 13.17
C GLU A 36 -4.83 -6.20 14.01
N GLY A 37 -3.91 -5.47 14.64
CA GLY A 37 -2.88 -6.03 15.50
C GLY A 37 -1.64 -6.54 14.74
N THR A 38 -1.01 -7.57 15.30
CA THR A 38 0.17 -8.22 14.70
C THR A 38 -0.27 -9.40 13.85
N ILE A 39 0.12 -9.43 12.56
CA ILE A 39 -0.09 -10.60 11.70
C ILE A 39 0.99 -11.64 12.06
N ASN A 40 0.62 -12.63 12.86
CA ASN A 40 1.46 -13.69 13.44
C ASN A 40 0.90 -15.09 13.13
N GLU A 41 1.30 -16.12 13.89
CA GLU A 41 0.75 -17.48 13.82
C GLU A 41 -0.77 -17.59 14.00
N ASP A 42 -1.43 -16.60 14.62
CA ASP A 42 -2.90 -16.59 14.76
C ASP A 42 -3.61 -16.24 13.43
N PHE A 43 -2.87 -15.70 12.46
CA PHE A 43 -3.38 -15.48 11.10
C PHE A 43 -3.28 -16.76 10.28
N GLU A 44 -4.38 -17.53 10.26
CA GLU A 44 -4.53 -18.73 9.43
C GLU A 44 -4.85 -18.38 7.96
N GLY A 45 -3.93 -17.67 7.29
CA GLY A 45 -4.09 -17.08 5.97
C GLY A 45 -4.62 -18.06 4.91
N ARG A 46 -4.15 -19.31 4.91
CA ARG A 46 -4.68 -20.35 4.01
C ARG A 46 -6.18 -20.62 4.23
N LYS A 47 -6.61 -20.84 5.47
CA LYS A 47 -8.03 -21.11 5.79
C LYS A 47 -8.91 -19.91 5.48
N VAL A 48 -8.42 -18.71 5.78
CA VAL A 48 -9.13 -17.47 5.47
C VAL A 48 -9.34 -17.34 3.97
N ALA A 49 -8.29 -17.62 3.17
CA ALA A 49 -8.34 -17.56 1.72
C ALA A 49 -9.33 -18.55 1.12
N GLU A 50 -9.30 -19.82 1.54
CA GLU A 50 -10.23 -20.86 1.09
C GLU A 50 -11.69 -20.53 1.45
N GLY A 51 -11.90 -19.74 2.52
CA GLY A 51 -13.21 -19.25 2.93
C GLY A 51 -13.77 -18.09 2.09
N ILE A 52 -12.98 -17.48 1.19
CA ILE A 52 -13.43 -16.39 0.32
C ILE A 52 -14.18 -16.97 -0.89
N LYS A 53 -15.48 -16.70 -0.96
CA LYS A 53 -16.35 -17.18 -2.04
C LYS A 53 -16.65 -16.12 -3.11
N THR A 54 -16.27 -14.87 -2.86
CA THR A 54 -16.52 -13.74 -3.76
C THR A 54 -15.32 -13.53 -4.68
N LYS A 55 -15.56 -13.09 -5.92
CA LYS A 55 -14.48 -12.71 -6.85
C LYS A 55 -13.85 -11.35 -6.54
N LYS A 56 -14.50 -10.53 -5.72
CA LYS A 56 -14.03 -9.20 -5.33
C LYS A 56 -13.74 -9.22 -3.83
N LEU A 57 -12.54 -8.79 -3.48
CA LEU A 57 -12.02 -8.83 -2.11
C LEU A 57 -11.38 -7.49 -1.77
N VAL A 58 -11.86 -6.86 -0.71
CA VAL A 58 -11.29 -5.64 -0.15
C VAL A 58 -10.65 -6.00 1.20
N VAL A 59 -9.40 -5.61 1.41
CA VAL A 59 -8.68 -5.86 2.67
C VAL A 59 -8.29 -4.51 3.27
N SER A 60 -8.91 -4.15 4.40
CA SER A 60 -8.49 -3.00 5.21
C SER A 60 -7.36 -3.41 6.14
N MET A 61 -6.23 -2.70 6.03
CA MET A 61 -5.02 -2.91 6.84
C MET A 61 -4.80 -1.77 7.85
N ARG A 62 -5.85 -1.00 8.17
CA ARG A 62 -5.77 0.16 9.07
C ARG A 62 -5.21 -0.17 10.44
N GLY A 63 -5.63 -1.31 11.00
CA GLY A 63 -5.23 -1.75 12.33
C GLY A 63 -3.92 -2.54 12.36
N VAL A 64 -3.31 -2.83 11.21
CA VAL A 64 -2.12 -3.69 11.14
C VAL A 64 -0.93 -2.92 11.70
N ARG A 65 -0.31 -3.46 12.75
CA ARG A 65 0.84 -2.83 13.44
C ARG A 65 2.15 -3.54 13.17
N ARG A 66 2.10 -4.85 12.85
CA ARG A 66 3.30 -5.66 12.67
C ARG A 66 3.03 -6.86 11.76
N PHE A 67 4.05 -7.26 10.99
CA PHE A 67 4.12 -8.55 10.30
C PHE A 67 5.20 -9.40 10.98
N ALA A 68 4.83 -10.55 11.53
CA ALA A 68 5.81 -11.56 11.97
C ALA A 68 6.19 -12.46 10.78
N SER A 69 7.36 -13.10 10.83
CA SER A 69 7.87 -13.93 9.73
C SER A 69 6.89 -15.06 9.33
N TRP A 70 6.21 -15.67 10.31
CA TRP A 70 5.16 -16.65 10.04
C TRP A 70 3.95 -16.01 9.34
N GLY A 71 3.47 -14.89 9.87
CA GLY A 71 2.35 -14.14 9.30
C GLY A 71 2.61 -13.66 7.87
N MET A 72 3.85 -13.32 7.52
CA MET A 72 4.24 -13.02 6.13
C MET A 72 4.05 -14.23 5.21
N SER A 73 4.43 -15.43 5.67
CA SER A 73 4.28 -16.66 4.89
C SER A 73 2.82 -17.01 4.66
N GLU A 74 2.00 -16.93 5.71
CA GLU A 74 0.54 -17.11 5.61
C GLU A 74 -0.13 -16.06 4.74
N TRP A 75 0.35 -14.81 4.76
CA TRP A 75 -0.12 -13.75 3.86
C TRP A 75 0.22 -14.04 2.40
N MET A 76 1.43 -14.51 2.10
CA MET A 76 1.79 -14.92 0.74
C MET A 76 0.97 -16.11 0.25
N ASP A 77 0.63 -17.06 1.13
CA ASP A 77 -0.29 -18.16 0.81
C ASP A 77 -1.72 -17.65 0.56
N PHE A 78 -2.18 -16.71 1.40
CA PHE A 78 -3.47 -16.04 1.21
C PHE A 78 -3.57 -15.36 -0.16
N LEU A 79 -2.52 -14.66 -0.58
CA LEU A 79 -2.42 -14.05 -1.91
C LEU A 79 -2.44 -15.11 -3.02
N ARG A 80 -1.62 -16.17 -2.90
CA ARG A 80 -1.54 -17.24 -3.91
C ARG A 80 -2.88 -17.94 -4.14
N ILE A 81 -3.61 -18.27 -3.08
CA ILE A 81 -4.90 -18.95 -3.17
C ILE A 81 -5.96 -18.05 -3.81
N ASN A 82 -5.89 -16.74 -3.53
CA ASN A 82 -6.78 -15.74 -4.11
C ASN A 82 -6.28 -15.13 -5.42
N ALA A 83 -5.39 -15.80 -6.17
CA ALA A 83 -4.81 -15.27 -7.41
C ALA A 83 -5.85 -14.91 -8.48
N ASN A 84 -7.02 -15.56 -8.47
CA ASN A 84 -8.13 -15.31 -9.39
C ASN A 84 -9.19 -14.33 -8.84
N THR A 85 -8.93 -13.73 -7.68
CA THR A 85 -9.81 -12.76 -7.01
C THR A 85 -9.25 -11.36 -7.25
N ASP A 86 -10.13 -10.43 -7.62
CA ASP A 86 -9.79 -9.01 -7.66
C ASP A 86 -9.62 -8.48 -6.23
N LEU A 87 -8.35 -8.36 -5.82
CA LEU A 87 -7.96 -8.01 -4.46
C LEU A 87 -7.51 -6.55 -4.37
N TYR A 88 -8.16 -5.79 -3.49
CA TYR A 88 -7.91 -4.37 -3.24
C TYR A 88 -7.44 -4.15 -1.80
N LEU A 89 -6.26 -3.55 -1.60
CA LEU A 89 -5.78 -3.13 -0.28
C LEU A 89 -6.20 -1.69 -0.02
N VAL A 90 -6.87 -1.46 1.10
CA VAL A 90 -7.38 -0.14 1.51
C VAL A 90 -6.89 0.20 2.91
N GLU A 91 -6.81 1.49 3.19
CA GLU A 91 -6.47 2.04 4.51
C GLU A 91 -5.18 1.45 5.08
N CYS A 92 -4.19 1.15 4.23
CA CYS A 92 -2.96 0.50 4.70
C CYS A 92 -2.24 1.39 5.71
N SER A 93 -1.94 0.87 6.89
CA SER A 93 -1.13 1.60 7.87
C SER A 93 0.26 1.91 7.31
N SER A 94 0.91 2.95 7.85
CA SER A 94 2.30 3.29 7.56
C SER A 94 3.24 2.09 7.65
N TYR A 95 3.01 1.26 8.67
CA TYR A 95 3.75 0.01 8.87
C TYR A 95 3.49 -1.02 7.78
N ALA A 96 2.21 -1.26 7.43
CA ALA A 96 1.86 -2.24 6.39
C ALA A 96 2.46 -1.84 5.04
N VAL A 97 2.40 -0.56 4.70
CA VAL A 97 3.06 0.02 3.52
C VAL A 97 4.57 -0.26 3.52
N SER A 98 5.24 0.03 4.64
CA SER A 98 6.68 -0.19 4.78
C SER A 98 7.05 -1.65 4.52
N GLN A 99 6.34 -2.60 5.13
CA GLN A 99 6.60 -4.03 4.93
C GLN A 99 6.33 -4.48 3.50
N ILE A 100 5.18 -4.10 2.93
CA ILE A 100 4.79 -4.44 1.55
C ILE A 100 5.82 -3.93 0.53
N THR A 101 6.49 -2.81 0.85
CA THR A 101 7.55 -2.24 0.01
C THR A 101 8.88 -2.97 0.19
N MET A 102 9.28 -3.25 1.43
CA MET A 102 10.58 -3.82 1.75
C MET A 102 10.71 -5.30 1.38
N VAL A 103 9.61 -6.06 1.43
CA VAL A 103 9.63 -7.51 1.22
C VAL A 103 8.98 -7.85 -0.12
N THR A 104 9.79 -8.37 -1.05
CA THR A 104 9.34 -8.81 -2.37
C THR A 104 8.20 -9.81 -2.25
N GLY A 105 7.10 -9.55 -2.97
CA GLY A 105 5.96 -10.46 -3.05
C GLY A 105 4.87 -10.23 -1.99
N LEU A 106 5.08 -9.41 -0.96
CA LEU A 106 4.03 -9.10 0.03
C LEU A 106 2.84 -8.31 -0.56
N LEU A 107 3.03 -7.59 -1.66
CA LEU A 107 1.90 -7.02 -2.41
C LEU A 107 1.22 -8.07 -3.30
N GLY A 108 1.97 -9.02 -3.86
CA GLY A 108 1.47 -9.97 -4.85
C GLY A 108 0.75 -9.29 -6.02
N HIS A 109 -0.44 -9.81 -6.37
CA HIS A 109 -1.35 -9.26 -7.39
C HIS A 109 -2.35 -8.24 -6.83
N ALA A 110 -2.21 -7.86 -5.55
CA ALA A 110 -3.13 -6.93 -4.91
C ALA A 110 -2.98 -5.50 -5.48
N LYS A 111 -4.11 -4.82 -5.59
CA LYS A 111 -4.19 -3.41 -6.01
C LYS A 111 -4.16 -2.52 -4.78
N LEU A 112 -3.09 -1.74 -4.59
CA LEU A 112 -2.99 -0.77 -3.50
C LEU A 112 -3.86 0.45 -3.79
N VAL A 113 -5.02 0.56 -3.14
CA VAL A 113 -5.99 1.64 -3.34
C VAL A 113 -5.71 2.84 -2.46
N SER A 114 -5.36 2.62 -1.19
CA SER A 114 -5.12 3.71 -0.26
C SER A 114 -4.22 3.30 0.89
N PHE A 115 -3.52 4.30 1.44
CA PHE A 115 -2.58 4.12 2.53
C PHE A 115 -2.41 5.38 3.36
N TYR A 116 -2.00 5.22 4.61
CA TYR A 116 -1.69 6.31 5.52
C TYR A 116 -0.23 6.72 5.41
N VAL A 117 -0.03 8.04 5.39
CA VAL A 117 1.25 8.68 5.61
C VAL A 117 1.19 9.38 6.95
N SER A 118 2.04 8.95 7.88
CA SER A 118 2.32 9.69 9.10
C SER A 118 3.13 10.95 8.79
N TYR A 119 2.73 12.07 9.40
CA TYR A 119 3.41 13.35 9.39
C TYR A 119 3.81 13.70 10.82
N LEU A 120 5.07 14.08 11.02
CA LEU A 120 5.59 14.54 12.30
C LEU A 120 5.82 16.05 12.27
N CYS A 121 5.21 16.78 13.20
CA CYS A 121 5.45 18.20 13.36
C CYS A 121 6.81 18.47 13.99
N GLY A 122 7.72 19.11 13.26
CA GLY A 122 9.03 19.48 13.79
C GLY A 122 9.00 20.54 14.90
N SER A 123 7.86 21.24 15.07
CA SER A 123 7.72 22.31 16.07
C SER A 123 7.16 21.82 17.41
N CYS A 124 6.16 20.94 17.40
CA CYS A 124 5.48 20.48 18.62
C CYS A 124 5.54 18.96 18.84
N GLY A 125 6.10 18.20 17.90
CA GLY A 125 6.19 16.74 17.99
C GLY A 125 4.87 16.01 17.72
N GLU A 126 3.78 16.72 17.40
CA GLU A 126 2.50 16.10 17.08
C GLU A 126 2.63 15.20 15.84
N GLU A 127 2.14 13.98 15.96
CA GLU A 127 2.06 13.01 14.87
C GLU A 127 0.64 12.99 14.31
N ARG A 128 0.51 13.02 12.98
CA ARG A 128 -0.78 12.95 12.30
C ARG A 128 -0.70 12.04 11.11
N GLU A 129 -1.66 11.14 10.97
CA GLU A 129 -1.81 10.34 9.75
C GLU A 129 -2.76 11.01 8.75
N THR A 130 -2.34 11.06 7.48
CA THR A 130 -3.16 11.48 6.35
C THR A 130 -3.37 10.30 5.41
N LEU A 131 -4.62 10.06 5.00
CA LEU A 131 -4.96 9.00 4.06
C LEU A 131 -4.76 9.50 2.62
N PHE A 132 -3.89 8.83 1.88
CA PHE A 132 -3.73 9.01 0.45
C PHE A 132 -4.50 7.93 -0.31
N ILE A 133 -5.19 8.35 -1.36
CA ILE A 133 -5.95 7.47 -2.24
C ILE A 133 -5.23 7.43 -3.59
N VAL A 134 -4.58 6.31 -3.88
CA VAL A 134 -3.64 6.18 -5.01
C VAL A 134 -4.25 6.65 -6.33
N PRO A 135 -5.46 6.24 -6.77
CA PRO A 135 -6.00 6.71 -8.04
C PRO A 135 -6.29 8.22 -8.11
N ARG A 136 -6.55 8.87 -6.97
CA ARG A 136 -6.90 10.29 -6.88
C ARG A 136 -5.65 11.16 -6.71
N ASP A 137 -4.75 10.73 -5.84
CA ASP A 137 -3.67 11.56 -5.31
C ASP A 137 -2.32 11.27 -5.99
N ARG A 138 -2.29 10.61 -7.17
CA ARG A 138 -1.03 10.18 -7.81
C ARG A 138 0.00 11.29 -7.95
N GLU A 139 -0.42 12.47 -8.37
CA GLU A 139 0.48 13.60 -8.54
C GLU A 139 1.02 14.11 -7.20
N GLU A 140 0.15 14.22 -6.19
CA GLU A 140 0.56 14.61 -4.84
C GLU A 140 1.49 13.57 -4.20
N ILE A 141 1.22 12.28 -4.40
CA ILE A 141 2.04 11.15 -3.92
C ILE A 141 3.44 11.19 -4.55
N ARG A 142 3.57 11.58 -5.83
CA ARG A 142 4.87 11.72 -6.50
C ARG A 142 5.72 12.78 -5.82
N ASP A 143 5.10 13.88 -5.40
CA ASP A 143 5.79 15.05 -4.87
C ASP A 143 5.89 15.02 -3.32
N LEU A 144 5.49 13.89 -2.70
CA LEU A 144 5.26 13.79 -1.26
C LEU A 144 6.51 13.92 -0.40
N LEU A 145 7.65 13.38 -0.84
CA LEU A 145 8.92 13.38 -0.09
C LEU A 145 9.42 14.79 0.27
N GLY A 146 9.08 15.81 -0.55
CA GLY A 146 9.42 17.20 -0.30
C GLY A 146 8.27 18.03 0.31
N SER A 147 7.10 17.42 0.48
CA SER A 147 5.89 18.11 0.93
C SER A 147 5.89 18.36 2.45
N HIS A 148 5.13 19.35 2.88
CA HIS A 148 4.83 19.60 4.28
C HIS A 148 3.36 19.96 4.44
N GLN A 149 2.79 19.63 5.59
CA GLN A 149 1.45 20.04 5.98
C GLN A 149 1.54 21.03 7.15
N GLU A 150 0.55 21.92 7.24
CA GLU A 150 0.41 22.76 8.43
C GLU A 150 -0.11 21.93 9.61
N CYS A 151 0.59 22.01 10.73
CA CYS A 151 0.20 21.34 11.96
C CYS A 151 -1.07 21.98 12.52
N ALA A 152 -2.12 21.18 12.72
CA ALA A 152 -3.39 21.66 13.27
C ALA A 152 -3.27 22.15 14.72
N THR A 153 -2.25 21.69 15.46
CA THR A 153 -2.03 22.03 16.87
C THR A 153 -1.29 23.35 17.05
N CYS A 154 -0.22 23.58 16.28
CA CYS A 154 0.68 24.73 16.49
C CYS A 154 0.94 25.59 15.25
N GLY A 155 0.38 25.25 14.08
CA GLY A 155 0.63 25.93 12.80
C GLY A 155 2.03 25.70 12.20
N GLY A 156 2.88 24.90 12.86
CA GLY A 156 4.22 24.56 12.40
C GLY A 156 4.21 23.60 11.19
N ARG A 157 5.38 23.36 10.58
CA ARG A 157 5.49 22.44 9.45
C ARG A 157 5.57 20.99 9.92
N ALA A 158 4.65 20.15 9.46
CA ALA A 158 4.68 18.71 9.63
C ALA A 158 5.21 18.04 8.37
N ARG A 159 6.21 17.18 8.51
CA ARG A 159 6.84 16.47 7.39
C ARG A 159 6.42 15.01 7.39
N PRO A 160 6.28 14.36 6.22
CA PRO A 160 6.08 12.92 6.16
C PRO A 160 7.16 12.19 6.95
N GLY A 161 6.79 11.11 7.65
CA GLY A 161 7.72 10.22 8.34
C GLY A 161 8.60 9.44 7.37
N ASP A 162 9.46 8.58 7.90
CA ASP A 162 10.40 7.79 7.10
C ASP A 162 9.68 6.71 6.28
N TYR A 163 9.37 7.00 5.02
CA TYR A 163 8.99 6.02 4.00
C TYR A 163 10.20 5.77 3.08
N PRO A 164 10.41 4.52 2.60
CA PRO A 164 11.38 4.28 1.54
C PRO A 164 11.01 5.14 0.33
N ALA A 165 11.91 5.95 -0.21
CA ALA A 165 11.58 6.81 -1.34
C ALA A 165 11.10 6.01 -2.57
N SER A 166 11.65 4.80 -2.73
CA SER A 166 11.23 3.81 -3.72
C SER A 166 9.77 3.39 -3.58
N PHE A 167 9.13 3.56 -2.42
CA PHE A 167 7.70 3.30 -2.27
C PHE A 167 6.87 4.27 -3.10
N PHE A 168 7.13 5.57 -2.99
CA PHE A 168 6.38 6.58 -3.72
C PHE A 168 6.65 6.50 -5.22
N GLU A 169 7.93 6.33 -5.59
CA GLU A 169 8.34 6.11 -6.98
C GLU A 169 7.67 4.85 -7.55
N SER A 170 7.79 3.69 -6.89
CA SER A 170 7.15 2.46 -7.37
C SER A 170 5.63 2.51 -7.36
N THR A 171 5.01 3.26 -6.44
CA THR A 171 3.55 3.44 -6.42
C THR A 171 3.07 4.29 -7.58
N CYS A 172 3.84 5.32 -7.96
CA CYS A 172 3.56 6.19 -9.09
C CYS A 172 3.89 5.54 -10.44
N GLU A 173 4.98 4.78 -10.53
CA GLU A 173 5.40 4.04 -11.74
C GLU A 173 4.52 2.82 -12.03
N ARG A 174 3.85 2.26 -11.00
CA ARG A 174 2.91 1.17 -11.20
C ARG A 174 1.82 1.59 -12.19
N PRO A 175 1.51 0.76 -13.20
CA PRO A 175 0.41 1.02 -14.11
C PRO A 175 -0.85 1.36 -13.33
N ALA A 176 -1.58 2.37 -13.79
CA ALA A 176 -2.90 2.65 -13.24
C ALA A 176 -3.73 1.37 -13.31
N PHE A 177 -4.17 0.86 -12.16
CA PHE A 177 -5.04 -0.31 -12.12
C PHE A 177 -6.50 0.14 -12.15
N ASP A 178 -7.37 -0.80 -12.46
CA ASP A 178 -8.81 -0.56 -12.56
C ASP A 178 -9.54 -1.01 -11.30
N ILE A 179 -10.36 -0.09 -10.75
CA ILE A 179 -11.25 -0.38 -9.63
C ILE A 179 -12.59 -0.77 -10.22
N ASP A 180 -13.05 -1.98 -9.96
CA ASP A 180 -14.36 -2.42 -10.45
C ASP A 180 -15.47 -1.50 -9.96
N ASP A 181 -16.50 -1.24 -10.80
CA ASP A 181 -17.55 -0.28 -10.47
C ASP A 181 -18.30 -0.62 -9.18
N GLU A 182 -18.51 -1.93 -8.89
CA GLU A 182 -19.12 -2.36 -7.65
C GLU A 182 -18.22 -2.06 -6.45
N VAL A 183 -16.90 -2.23 -6.62
CA VAL A 183 -15.92 -1.88 -5.60
C VAL A 183 -15.83 -0.37 -5.43
N LEU A 184 -15.82 0.41 -6.50
CA LEU A 184 -15.81 1.87 -6.43
C LEU A 184 -17.05 2.40 -5.70
N LYS A 185 -18.24 1.85 -6.02
CA LYS A 185 -19.48 2.16 -5.31
C LYS A 185 -19.39 1.79 -3.84
N TYR A 186 -18.85 0.61 -3.52
CA TYR A 186 -18.61 0.18 -2.14
C TYR A 186 -17.67 1.13 -1.39
N LEU A 187 -16.52 1.48 -1.98
CA LEU A 187 -15.55 2.40 -1.37
C LEU A 187 -16.18 3.78 -1.07
N ARG A 188 -16.99 4.31 -1.98
CA ARG A 188 -17.70 5.60 -1.79
C ARG A 188 -18.80 5.52 -0.74
N SER A 189 -19.60 4.47 -0.75
CA SER A 189 -20.80 4.37 0.10
C SER A 189 -20.48 3.88 1.50
N GLU A 190 -19.67 2.83 1.63
CA GLU A 190 -19.36 2.18 2.90
C GLU A 190 -18.11 2.77 3.55
N LEU A 191 -17.03 2.99 2.78
CA LEU A 191 -15.76 3.54 3.29
C LEU A 191 -15.63 5.07 3.13
N LYS A 192 -16.61 5.73 2.50
CA LYS A 192 -16.66 7.19 2.30
C LYS A 192 -15.49 7.78 1.50
N TYR A 193 -14.98 7.04 0.52
CA TYR A 193 -13.86 7.50 -0.30
C TYR A 193 -14.31 8.56 -1.30
N GLU A 194 -13.57 9.66 -1.40
CA GLU A 194 -13.80 10.73 -2.38
C GLU A 194 -13.04 10.47 -3.69
N ILE A 195 -13.25 9.31 -4.30
CA ILE A 195 -12.65 8.98 -5.60
C ILE A 195 -13.56 9.49 -6.70
N ALA A 196 -13.04 10.25 -7.68
CA ALA A 196 -13.77 10.57 -8.91
C ALA A 196 -13.85 9.33 -9.83
N PRO A 197 -14.93 9.14 -10.60
CA PRO A 197 -15.04 7.99 -11.47
C PRO A 197 -14.06 8.16 -12.66
N ASP A 198 -13.45 7.07 -13.12
CA ASP A 198 -12.32 7.10 -14.05
C ASP A 198 -12.73 7.63 -15.43
N LEU A 199 -12.22 8.82 -15.79
CA LEU A 199 -12.45 9.48 -17.08
C LEU A 199 -11.66 8.87 -18.23
N THR A 200 -10.68 8.01 -17.93
CA THR A 200 -9.77 7.43 -18.93
C THR A 200 -10.20 6.05 -19.41
N ARG A 201 -11.37 5.57 -18.95
CA ARG A 201 -11.86 4.23 -19.25
C ARG A 201 -13.32 4.23 -19.63
N PHE A 202 -13.70 3.26 -20.45
CA PHE A 202 -15.08 2.93 -20.80
C PHE A 202 -15.30 1.44 -20.55
N ARG A 203 -16.46 1.08 -20.02
CA ARG A 203 -16.87 -0.31 -19.82
C ARG A 203 -18.27 -0.53 -20.39
N ALA A 204 -18.48 -1.70 -20.96
CA ALA A 204 -19.76 -2.09 -21.54
C ALA A 204 -20.05 -3.56 -21.26
N PHE A 205 -21.12 -3.81 -20.51
CA PHE A 205 -21.59 -5.15 -20.18
C PHE A 205 -22.97 -5.40 -20.78
N ARG A 206 -23.22 -6.64 -21.20
CA ARG A 206 -24.48 -7.06 -21.82
C ARG A 206 -25.15 -8.20 -21.05
N ALA A 207 -26.47 -8.13 -20.94
CA ALA A 207 -27.34 -9.27 -20.68
C ALA A 207 -28.46 -9.31 -21.72
N VAL A 208 -28.82 -10.51 -22.18
CA VAL A 208 -29.91 -10.73 -23.14
C VAL A 208 -30.93 -11.67 -22.54
N LYS A 209 -32.22 -11.34 -22.67
CA LYS A 209 -33.33 -12.24 -22.34
C LYS A 209 -34.47 -12.00 -23.31
N ASP A 210 -34.86 -13.05 -24.05
CA ASP A 210 -35.92 -13.01 -25.05
C ASP A 210 -35.68 -11.88 -26.08
N LYS A 211 -36.56 -10.88 -26.12
CA LYS A 211 -36.47 -9.70 -26.99
C LYS A 211 -35.77 -8.50 -26.34
N TYR A 212 -35.29 -8.63 -25.10
CA TYR A 212 -34.70 -7.52 -24.35
C TYR A 212 -33.18 -7.65 -24.26
N THR A 213 -32.50 -6.54 -24.54
CA THR A 213 -31.05 -6.41 -24.37
C THR A 213 -30.78 -5.35 -23.32
N TYR A 214 -30.07 -5.69 -22.25
CA TYR A 214 -29.62 -4.74 -21.24
C TYR A 214 -28.12 -4.46 -21.43
N LEU A 215 -27.78 -3.18 -21.56
CA LEU A 215 -26.42 -2.68 -21.68
C LEU A 215 -26.11 -1.81 -20.46
N ARG A 216 -25.12 -2.21 -19.67
CA ARG A 216 -24.61 -1.39 -18.57
C ARG A 216 -23.35 -0.68 -19.03
N LEU A 217 -23.40 0.65 -19.09
CA LEU A 217 -22.29 1.49 -19.51
C LEU A 217 -21.76 2.28 -18.32
N SER A 218 -20.45 2.30 -18.16
CA SER A 218 -19.77 3.05 -17.11
C SER A 218 -18.43 3.60 -17.59
N GLY A 219 -17.93 4.63 -16.88
CA GLY A 219 -16.76 5.39 -17.29
C GLY A 219 -17.06 6.43 -18.37
N SER A 220 -16.02 6.97 -19.00
CA SER A 220 -16.11 8.02 -20.00
C SER A 220 -16.72 7.55 -21.32
N LEU A 221 -17.85 8.15 -21.69
CA LEU A 221 -18.50 7.93 -22.97
C LEU A 221 -17.71 8.47 -24.16
N ALA A 222 -16.68 9.30 -23.93
CA ALA A 222 -15.76 9.72 -24.99
C ALA A 222 -14.93 8.55 -25.54
N LEU A 223 -14.78 7.47 -24.77
CA LEU A 223 -14.05 6.26 -25.14
C LEU A 223 -14.98 5.11 -25.59
N LEU A 224 -16.27 5.40 -25.73
CA LEU A 224 -17.25 4.45 -26.24
C LEU A 224 -16.85 4.01 -27.67
N ARG A 225 -16.94 2.70 -27.96
CA ARG A 225 -16.75 2.13 -29.31
C ARG A 225 -18.10 1.90 -29.99
N PRO A 226 -18.59 2.80 -30.86
CA PRO A 226 -19.97 2.78 -31.31
C PRO A 226 -20.34 1.48 -32.03
N GLU A 227 -19.48 1.00 -32.92
CA GLU A 227 -19.73 -0.17 -33.75
C GLU A 227 -19.96 -1.42 -32.90
N LEU A 228 -19.12 -1.60 -31.86
CA LEU A 228 -19.22 -2.71 -30.94
C LEU A 228 -20.53 -2.73 -30.14
N VAL A 229 -20.97 -1.55 -29.68
CA VAL A 229 -22.20 -1.44 -28.88
C VAL A 229 -23.44 -1.51 -29.76
N VAL A 230 -23.38 -1.03 -31.00
CA VAL A 230 -24.44 -1.21 -32.02
C VAL A 230 -24.61 -2.71 -32.32
N ASP A 231 -23.53 -3.42 -32.63
CA ASP A 231 -23.57 -4.88 -32.88
C ASP A 231 -24.11 -5.67 -31.68
N ALA A 232 -23.90 -5.16 -30.48
CA ALA A 232 -24.38 -5.77 -29.26
C ALA A 232 -25.87 -5.50 -28.97
N SER A 233 -26.48 -4.52 -29.65
CA SER A 233 -27.84 -4.07 -29.43
C SER A 233 -28.84 -4.85 -30.29
N ALA A 234 -29.89 -5.40 -29.66
CA ALA A 234 -30.91 -6.16 -30.37
C ALA A 234 -32.28 -6.06 -29.67
N GLY A 235 -33.36 -6.18 -30.46
CA GLY A 235 -34.72 -6.14 -29.93
C GLY A 235 -35.03 -4.82 -29.25
N THR A 236 -35.55 -4.84 -28.03
CA THR A 236 -35.69 -3.64 -27.19
C THR A 236 -34.45 -3.53 -26.31
N THR A 237 -33.58 -2.57 -26.61
CA THR A 237 -32.32 -2.33 -25.90
C THR A 237 -32.52 -1.31 -24.79
N ILE A 238 -31.98 -1.59 -23.61
CA ILE A 238 -32.00 -0.72 -22.45
C ILE A 238 -30.57 -0.38 -22.09
N VAL A 239 -30.23 0.89 -22.05
CA VAL A 239 -28.91 1.40 -21.70
C VAL A 239 -28.96 2.02 -20.31
N ASP A 240 -28.17 1.45 -19.40
CA ASP A 240 -28.00 1.92 -18.04
C ASP A 240 -26.76 2.81 -17.93
N LEU A 241 -26.98 4.05 -17.47
CA LEU A 241 -25.98 5.11 -17.37
C LEU A 241 -25.60 5.46 -15.92
N GLU A 242 -25.94 4.62 -14.92
CA GLU A 242 -25.69 4.90 -13.47
C GLU A 242 -24.22 5.25 -13.15
N GLY A 243 -23.27 4.72 -13.94
CA GLY A 243 -21.83 5.00 -13.80
C GLY A 243 -21.19 5.69 -15.01
N ALA A 244 -21.98 6.16 -15.97
CA ALA A 244 -21.47 6.78 -17.19
C ALA A 244 -21.08 8.24 -16.93
N ILE A 245 -19.93 8.64 -17.48
CA ILE A 245 -19.42 10.00 -17.41
C ILE A 245 -19.45 10.58 -18.82
N PHE A 246 -19.92 11.81 -18.96
CA PHE A 246 -20.00 12.47 -20.24
C PHE A 246 -19.41 13.88 -20.16
N ASP A 247 -18.69 14.24 -21.21
CA ASP A 247 -18.31 15.62 -21.52
C ASP A 247 -19.15 16.06 -22.72
N PRO A 248 -19.96 17.13 -22.61
CA PRO A 248 -20.73 17.67 -23.73
C PRO A 248 -19.91 17.91 -25.01
N VAL A 249 -18.62 18.26 -24.88
CA VAL A 249 -17.72 18.52 -26.01
C VAL A 249 -17.31 17.22 -26.72
N GLN A 250 -17.21 16.11 -25.98
CA GLN A 250 -16.72 14.81 -26.49
C GLN A 250 -17.83 13.78 -26.70
N ILE A 251 -19.08 14.21 -26.87
CA ILE A 251 -20.25 13.32 -26.94
C ILE A 251 -20.44 12.62 -28.31
N ALA A 252 -19.57 12.87 -29.29
CA ALA A 252 -19.71 12.35 -30.65
C ALA A 252 -19.81 10.81 -30.74
N PRO A 253 -18.99 10.00 -30.00
CA PRO A 253 -19.12 8.54 -30.02
C PRO A 253 -20.48 8.06 -29.55
N TRP A 254 -21.03 8.67 -28.49
CA TRP A 254 -22.38 8.37 -28.02
C TRP A 254 -23.44 8.63 -29.09
N ARG A 255 -23.38 9.77 -29.78
CA ARG A 255 -24.32 10.10 -30.86
C ARG A 255 -24.23 9.11 -32.02
N ALA A 256 -23.02 8.68 -32.38
CA ALA A 256 -22.82 7.64 -33.39
C ALA A 256 -23.47 6.31 -32.98
N TYR A 257 -23.36 5.93 -31.71
CA TYR A 257 -24.03 4.74 -31.17
C TYR A 257 -25.56 4.87 -31.24
N VAL A 258 -26.14 5.97 -30.76
CA VAL A 258 -27.60 6.18 -30.80
C VAL A 258 -28.12 6.07 -32.23
N LYS A 259 -27.47 6.77 -33.17
CA LYS A 259 -27.84 6.71 -34.59
C LYS A 259 -27.78 5.29 -35.17
N GLY A 260 -26.71 4.55 -34.89
CA GLY A 260 -26.56 3.17 -35.37
C GLY A 260 -27.53 2.19 -34.72
N ALA A 261 -27.80 2.35 -33.42
CA ALA A 261 -28.74 1.51 -32.68
C ALA A 261 -30.16 1.73 -33.18
N LEU A 262 -30.62 2.98 -33.37
CA LEU A 262 -31.98 3.28 -33.83
C LEU A 262 -32.31 2.71 -35.22
N ALA A 263 -31.29 2.47 -36.05
CA ALA A 263 -31.44 1.82 -37.34
C ALA A 263 -31.74 0.31 -37.24
N THR A 264 -31.37 -0.33 -36.13
CA THR A 264 -31.37 -1.80 -35.99
C THR A 264 -32.33 -2.32 -34.92
N VAL A 265 -32.54 -1.55 -33.84
CA VAL A 265 -33.36 -1.99 -32.71
C VAL A 265 -34.86 -1.68 -32.90
N THR A 266 -35.70 -2.45 -32.21
CA THR A 266 -37.15 -2.18 -32.11
C THR A 266 -37.45 -1.00 -31.18
N GLY A 267 -36.59 -0.78 -30.18
CA GLY A 267 -36.64 0.38 -29.30
C GLY A 267 -35.38 0.48 -28.47
N LEU A 268 -34.97 1.71 -28.15
CA LEU A 268 -33.84 2.07 -27.32
C LEU A 268 -34.36 2.82 -26.09
N GLN A 269 -34.06 2.34 -24.90
CA GLN A 269 -34.51 2.94 -23.65
C GLN A 269 -33.34 3.32 -22.78
N LEU A 270 -33.33 4.52 -22.21
CA LEU A 270 -32.26 4.98 -21.33
C LEU A 270 -32.73 4.97 -19.87
N ILE A 271 -31.90 4.45 -18.96
CA ILE A 271 -32.13 4.49 -17.51
C ILE A 271 -30.94 5.12 -16.79
N ASN A 272 -31.22 5.71 -15.64
CA ASN A 272 -30.25 6.39 -14.77
C ASN A 272 -29.51 7.52 -15.50
N CYS A 273 -30.19 8.22 -16.41
CA CYS A 273 -29.61 9.36 -17.14
C CYS A 273 -29.33 10.53 -16.19
N PRO A 274 -28.14 11.13 -16.22
CA PRO A 274 -27.93 12.46 -15.63
C PRO A 274 -28.81 13.49 -16.34
N ILE A 275 -29.41 14.46 -15.65
CA ILE A 275 -30.28 15.45 -16.33
C ILE A 275 -29.53 16.28 -17.38
N GLY A 276 -28.29 16.72 -17.09
CA GLY A 276 -27.47 17.45 -18.07
C GLY A 276 -27.08 16.60 -19.29
N PHE A 277 -27.15 15.27 -19.19
CA PHE A 277 -26.93 14.39 -20.33
C PHE A 277 -28.03 14.55 -21.36
N LEU A 278 -29.28 14.75 -20.91
CA LEU A 278 -30.43 14.88 -21.80
C LEU A 278 -30.32 16.11 -22.71
N GLU A 279 -29.67 17.17 -22.26
CA GLU A 279 -29.50 18.42 -23.02
C GLU A 279 -28.53 18.28 -24.19
N HIS A 280 -27.53 17.41 -24.08
CA HIS A 280 -26.40 17.35 -25.02
C HIS A 280 -26.31 16.02 -25.78
N ALA A 281 -26.77 14.93 -25.19
CA ALA A 281 -26.54 13.58 -25.66
C ALA A 281 -27.73 13.00 -26.44
N VAL A 282 -28.90 13.62 -26.35
CA VAL A 282 -30.10 13.22 -27.09
C VAL A 282 -30.65 14.45 -27.80
N LEU A 283 -30.74 14.39 -29.13
CA LEU A 283 -31.41 15.47 -29.85
C LEU A 283 -32.91 15.40 -29.56
N PRO A 284 -33.64 16.52 -29.43
CA PRO A 284 -35.09 16.49 -29.24
C PRO A 284 -35.82 15.70 -30.34
N GLU A 285 -35.31 15.75 -31.58
CA GLU A 285 -35.76 14.93 -32.71
C GLU A 285 -35.38 13.44 -32.60
N ASP A 286 -34.45 13.04 -31.73
CA ASP A 286 -34.21 11.63 -31.48
C ASP A 286 -35.23 11.06 -30.49
N LEU A 287 -35.84 11.90 -29.64
CA LEU A 287 -36.93 11.55 -28.71
C LEU A 287 -38.25 11.31 -29.47
N HIS A 288 -38.25 10.25 -30.28
CA HIS A 288 -39.39 9.76 -31.07
C HIS A 288 -39.77 8.34 -30.64
N ASP A 289 -40.67 7.67 -31.38
CA ASP A 289 -41.26 6.38 -31.01
C ASP A 289 -40.26 5.30 -30.53
N LYS A 290 -39.05 5.29 -31.10
CA LYS A 290 -38.02 4.28 -30.81
C LYS A 290 -37.10 4.64 -29.65
N LEU A 291 -36.81 5.91 -29.33
CA LEU A 291 -35.93 6.28 -28.22
C LEU A 291 -36.75 6.81 -27.04
N LYS A 292 -36.59 6.20 -25.86
CA LYS A 292 -37.35 6.60 -24.67
C LYS A 292 -36.44 6.77 -23.47
N ILE A 293 -36.62 7.86 -22.73
CA ILE A 293 -36.00 8.02 -21.41
C ILE A 293 -36.95 7.40 -20.40
N ARG A 294 -36.44 6.47 -19.60
CA ARG A 294 -37.24 5.76 -18.59
C ARG A 294 -36.97 6.30 -17.19
N THR A 295 -35.71 6.50 -16.83
CA THR A 295 -35.35 7.16 -15.58
C THR A 295 -34.20 8.15 -15.76
N PHE A 296 -34.25 9.26 -15.02
CA PHE A 296 -33.19 10.26 -14.99
C PHE A 296 -33.06 10.86 -13.58
N ALA A 297 -31.89 11.42 -13.25
CA ALA A 297 -31.60 11.97 -11.93
C ALA A 297 -31.75 13.50 -11.92
N ILE A 298 -32.55 14.02 -10.99
CA ILE A 298 -32.71 15.46 -10.74
C ILE A 298 -32.01 15.82 -9.42
N ALA A 299 -31.23 16.91 -9.42
CA ALA A 299 -30.69 17.47 -8.19
C ALA A 299 -31.74 18.33 -7.47
N TYR A 300 -31.85 18.11 -6.17
CA TYR A 300 -32.73 18.85 -5.29
C TYR A 300 -31.97 19.46 -4.13
N ASP A 301 -32.34 20.67 -3.73
CA ASP A 301 -31.79 21.36 -2.58
C ASP A 301 -32.82 21.40 -1.44
N CYS A 302 -32.35 21.13 -0.23
CA CYS A 302 -33.15 21.24 0.98
C CYS A 302 -32.95 22.62 1.61
N SER A 303 -33.98 23.47 1.60
CA SER A 303 -33.94 24.81 2.19
C SER A 303 -33.85 24.85 3.73
N ARG A 304 -33.86 23.69 4.40
CA ARG A 304 -33.80 23.59 5.87
C ARG A 304 -32.43 23.16 6.39
N CYS A 305 -31.76 22.25 5.71
CA CYS A 305 -30.49 21.67 6.16
C CYS A 305 -29.40 21.72 5.09
N ASP A 306 -29.63 22.53 4.04
CA ASP A 306 -28.73 22.79 2.92
C ASP A 306 -28.15 21.53 2.25
N THR A 307 -28.85 20.41 2.40
CA THR A 307 -28.46 19.13 1.79
C THR A 307 -28.95 19.09 0.35
N THR A 308 -28.03 18.96 -0.58
CA THR A 308 -28.33 18.62 -1.97
C THR A 308 -28.44 17.10 -2.12
N SER A 309 -29.49 16.63 -2.79
CA SER A 309 -29.73 15.21 -3.04
C SER A 309 -30.17 14.99 -4.48
N ALA A 310 -29.51 14.07 -5.19
CA ALA A 310 -29.98 13.59 -6.49
C ALA A 310 -31.07 12.53 -6.29
N GLN A 311 -32.22 12.72 -6.91
CA GLN A 311 -33.35 11.79 -6.87
C GLN A 311 -33.60 11.22 -8.26
N LEU A 312 -33.77 9.89 -8.33
CA LEU A 312 -34.10 9.20 -9.57
C LEU A 312 -35.60 9.34 -9.85
N VAL A 313 -35.94 9.95 -10.97
CA VAL A 313 -37.31 10.15 -11.43
C VAL A 313 -37.66 9.13 -12.49
N ASP A 314 -38.77 8.41 -12.30
CA ASP A 314 -39.37 7.54 -13.30
C ASP A 314 -40.35 8.34 -14.17
N VAL A 315 -40.11 8.34 -15.48
CA VAL A 315 -40.87 9.16 -16.44
C VAL A 315 -42.33 8.71 -16.51
N ALA A 316 -42.60 7.40 -16.56
CA ALA A 316 -43.95 6.88 -16.68
C ALA A 316 -44.81 7.22 -15.45
N THR A 317 -44.19 7.27 -14.27
CA THR A 317 -44.86 7.56 -13.00
C THR A 317 -45.16 9.04 -12.80
N ASN A 318 -44.35 9.92 -13.41
CA ASN A 318 -44.41 11.38 -13.17
C ASN A 318 -44.72 12.20 -14.44
N LEU A 319 -45.15 11.56 -15.52
CA LEU A 319 -45.26 12.15 -16.85
C LEU A 319 -46.05 13.48 -16.86
N GLU A 320 -47.18 13.54 -16.17
CA GLU A 320 -48.03 14.74 -16.12
C GLU A 320 -47.29 15.96 -15.58
N GLN A 321 -46.53 15.79 -14.49
CA GLN A 321 -45.73 16.87 -13.89
C GLN A 321 -44.56 17.27 -14.80
N LEU A 322 -43.89 16.27 -15.39
CA LEU A 322 -42.75 16.48 -16.28
C LEU A 322 -43.13 17.21 -17.56
N VAL A 323 -44.27 16.88 -18.17
CA VAL A 323 -44.82 17.58 -19.34
C VAL A 323 -45.26 19.00 -18.99
N GLY A 324 -45.62 19.27 -17.72
CA GLY A 324 -45.79 20.63 -17.21
C GLY A 324 -44.46 21.42 -17.07
N GLY A 325 -43.32 20.76 -17.21
CA GLY A 325 -41.99 21.32 -16.95
C GLY A 325 -41.68 21.42 -15.46
N VAL A 326 -42.35 20.62 -14.62
CA VAL A 326 -42.23 20.66 -13.15
C VAL A 326 -41.55 19.38 -12.66
N ALA A 327 -40.54 19.53 -11.81
CA ALA A 327 -39.90 18.39 -11.15
C ALA A 327 -40.85 17.76 -10.11
N PRO A 328 -40.86 16.43 -9.96
CA PRO A 328 -41.72 15.78 -8.96
C PRO A 328 -41.40 16.21 -7.54
N PRO A 329 -42.39 16.24 -6.62
CA PRO A 329 -42.14 16.57 -5.23
C PRO A 329 -41.30 15.48 -4.55
N ALA A 330 -40.26 15.89 -3.83
CA ALA A 330 -39.39 15.00 -3.07
C ALA A 330 -39.23 15.46 -1.62
N ARG A 331 -38.82 14.55 -0.73
CA ARG A 331 -38.52 14.82 0.68
C ARG A 331 -37.05 14.58 0.99
N CYS A 332 -36.50 15.44 1.84
CA CYS A 332 -35.10 15.37 2.24
C CYS A 332 -34.84 14.06 3.01
N PRO A 333 -33.84 13.24 2.62
CA PRO A 333 -33.53 12.00 3.33
C PRO A 333 -33.01 12.25 4.75
N THR A 334 -32.47 13.43 5.02
CA THR A 334 -31.90 13.80 6.32
C THR A 334 -32.95 14.34 7.29
N CYS A 335 -33.79 15.29 6.84
CA CYS A 335 -34.71 16.02 7.73
C CYS A 335 -36.19 15.93 7.34
N SER A 336 -36.54 15.17 6.30
CA SER A 336 -37.90 14.96 5.79
C SER A 336 -38.66 16.20 5.30
N SER A 337 -38.01 17.37 5.24
CA SER A 337 -38.54 18.61 4.66
C SER A 337 -38.77 18.49 3.15
N LYS A 338 -39.60 19.38 2.59
CA LYS A 338 -39.79 19.48 1.13
C LYS A 338 -38.49 19.90 0.46
N LEU A 339 -38.18 19.23 -0.65
CA LEU A 339 -37.05 19.53 -1.50
C LEU A 339 -37.46 20.45 -2.65
N ILE A 340 -36.54 21.32 -3.09
CA ILE A 340 -36.72 22.23 -4.22
C ILE A 340 -35.76 21.80 -5.33
N ALA A 341 -36.30 21.53 -6.53
CA ALA A 341 -35.46 21.28 -7.70
C ALA A 341 -35.11 22.61 -8.37
N THR A 342 -33.84 22.78 -8.71
CA THR A 342 -33.38 23.91 -9.52
C THR A 342 -33.14 23.41 -10.94
N LEU A 343 -34.08 23.69 -11.85
CA LEU A 343 -34.00 23.31 -13.27
C LEU A 343 -33.65 24.52 -14.13
N SER A 344 -32.75 24.35 -15.09
CA SER A 344 -32.48 25.37 -16.12
C SER A 344 -33.63 25.45 -17.14
N PRO A 345 -33.75 26.56 -17.89
CA PRO A 345 -34.74 26.67 -18.97
C PRO A 345 -34.63 25.57 -20.04
N SER A 346 -33.40 25.14 -20.36
CA SER A 346 -33.13 24.02 -21.28
C SER A 346 -33.65 22.70 -20.73
N GLN A 347 -33.45 22.44 -19.44
CA GLN A 347 -33.96 21.24 -18.76
C GLN A 347 -35.48 21.21 -18.77
N VAL A 348 -36.12 22.33 -18.42
CA VAL A 348 -37.59 22.46 -18.46
C VAL A 348 -38.11 22.16 -19.87
N SER A 349 -37.47 22.71 -20.91
CA SER A 349 -37.84 22.42 -22.30
C SER A 349 -37.70 20.93 -22.64
N CYS A 350 -36.60 20.29 -22.23
CA CYS A 350 -36.37 18.87 -22.43
C CYS A 350 -37.43 18.01 -21.72
N LEU A 351 -37.80 18.34 -20.47
CA LEU A 351 -38.85 17.61 -19.73
C LEU A 351 -40.20 17.66 -20.46
N ARG A 352 -40.54 18.80 -21.07
CA ARG A 352 -41.77 18.95 -21.85
C ARG A 352 -41.80 18.12 -23.13
N SER A 353 -40.62 17.78 -23.67
CA SER A 353 -40.48 16.97 -24.88
C SER A 353 -40.47 15.46 -24.63
N LEU A 354 -40.55 15.02 -23.36
CA LEU A 354 -40.53 13.59 -23.03
C LEU A 354 -41.80 12.89 -23.52
N PRO A 355 -41.67 11.80 -24.31
CA PRO A 355 -42.83 11.09 -24.83
C PRO A 355 -43.55 10.29 -23.73
N ALA A 356 -44.86 10.12 -23.89
CA ALA A 356 -45.64 9.21 -23.06
C ALA A 356 -45.13 7.77 -23.18
N ARG A 357 -45.19 7.03 -22.08
CA ARG A 357 -44.61 5.68 -22.01
C ARG A 357 -45.52 4.72 -21.25
N ASP A 358 -45.93 3.65 -21.93
CA ASP A 358 -46.59 2.51 -21.29
C ASP A 358 -45.61 1.67 -20.48
N ARG A 359 -46.09 1.09 -19.37
CA ARG A 359 -45.31 0.12 -18.60
C ARG A 359 -45.37 -1.26 -19.26
N ASP A 360 -44.21 -1.90 -19.36
CA ASP A 360 -44.07 -3.28 -19.79
C ASP A 360 -43.64 -4.11 -18.58
N PRO A 361 -44.55 -4.85 -17.91
CA PRO A 361 -44.23 -5.61 -16.71
C PRO A 361 -43.16 -6.69 -16.93
N ALA A 362 -43.08 -7.27 -18.14
CA ALA A 362 -42.08 -8.28 -18.45
C ALA A 362 -40.68 -7.66 -18.55
N LEU A 363 -40.58 -6.49 -19.16
CA LEU A 363 -39.36 -5.69 -19.17
C LEU A 363 -38.97 -5.24 -17.75
N ASP A 364 -39.93 -4.81 -16.94
CA ASP A 364 -39.67 -4.35 -15.57
C ASP A 364 -39.07 -5.47 -14.72
N ALA A 365 -39.64 -6.68 -14.78
CA ALA A 365 -39.10 -7.85 -14.11
C ALA A 365 -37.69 -8.23 -14.60
N PHE A 366 -37.43 -8.10 -15.90
CA PHE A 366 -36.10 -8.32 -16.47
C PHE A 366 -35.08 -7.30 -15.94
N LEU A 367 -35.43 -6.01 -15.90
CA LEU A 367 -34.52 -4.96 -15.43
C LEU A 367 -34.20 -5.09 -13.94
N VAL A 368 -35.15 -5.48 -13.10
CA VAL A 368 -34.87 -5.74 -11.68
C VAL A 368 -33.76 -6.79 -11.55
N LYS A 369 -33.88 -7.90 -12.29
CA LYS A 369 -32.84 -8.95 -12.29
C LYS A 369 -31.52 -8.43 -12.86
N ALA A 370 -31.54 -7.86 -14.06
CA ALA A 370 -30.34 -7.46 -14.80
C ALA A 370 -29.53 -6.37 -14.08
N ARG A 371 -30.18 -5.42 -13.39
CA ARG A 371 -29.52 -4.37 -12.61
C ARG A 371 -28.83 -4.90 -11.36
N THR A 372 -29.38 -5.94 -10.74
CA THR A 372 -28.79 -6.57 -9.54
C THR A 372 -27.75 -7.64 -9.87
N GLU A 373 -27.64 -8.05 -11.13
CA GLU A 373 -26.67 -9.06 -11.53
C GLU A 373 -25.24 -8.47 -11.44
N PRO A 374 -24.32 -9.20 -10.77
CA PRO A 374 -22.91 -8.84 -10.72
C PRO A 374 -22.25 -8.71 -12.10
N SER A 375 -21.35 -7.74 -12.26
CA SER A 375 -20.67 -7.44 -13.53
C SER A 375 -19.95 -8.63 -14.15
N ASP A 376 -19.42 -9.55 -13.34
CA ASP A 376 -18.66 -10.73 -13.76
C ASP A 376 -19.54 -11.85 -14.36
N LYS A 377 -20.86 -11.75 -14.22
CA LYS A 377 -21.83 -12.64 -14.84
C LYS A 377 -22.47 -12.04 -16.10
N LEU A 378 -22.21 -10.77 -16.36
CA LEU A 378 -22.60 -10.11 -17.59
C LEU A 378 -21.53 -10.35 -18.66
N GLU A 379 -21.94 -10.33 -19.92
CA GLU A 379 -21.01 -10.43 -21.03
C GLU A 379 -20.22 -9.13 -21.17
N ASN A 380 -18.90 -9.18 -21.03
CA ASN A 380 -18.03 -8.03 -21.27
C ASN A 380 -17.79 -7.84 -22.76
N LEU A 381 -18.34 -6.76 -23.34
CA LEU A 381 -18.25 -6.51 -24.78
C LEU A 381 -16.83 -6.16 -25.23
N LEU A 382 -15.97 -5.65 -24.34
CA LEU A 382 -14.63 -5.20 -24.71
C LEU A 382 -13.62 -6.35 -24.86
N THR A 383 -13.90 -7.49 -24.22
CA THR A 383 -13.04 -8.69 -24.24
C THR A 383 -13.69 -9.88 -24.94
N ALA A 384 -14.97 -9.81 -25.30
CA ALA A 384 -15.67 -10.87 -26.01
C ALA A 384 -15.05 -11.11 -27.41
N THR A 385 -14.30 -12.21 -27.55
CA THR A 385 -14.03 -12.81 -28.87
C THR A 385 -15.35 -13.30 -29.44
N LYS A 386 -15.68 -12.91 -30.68
CA LYS A 386 -16.93 -13.24 -31.37
C LYS A 386 -17.29 -14.72 -31.23
N LYS A 387 -18.14 -15.06 -30.26
CA LYS A 387 -18.89 -16.32 -30.26
C LYS A 387 -20.25 -16.05 -30.89
N PRO A 388 -20.63 -16.77 -31.97
CA PRO A 388 -21.93 -16.59 -32.57
C PRO A 388 -23.02 -17.00 -31.58
N VAL A 389 -23.99 -16.11 -31.37
CA VAL A 389 -25.18 -16.37 -30.56
C VAL A 389 -25.99 -17.47 -31.24
N LYS A 390 -25.93 -18.70 -30.71
CA LYS A 390 -26.91 -19.73 -31.05
C LYS A 390 -28.19 -19.45 -30.27
N ALA A 391 -29.27 -19.19 -30.99
CA ALA A 391 -30.62 -19.18 -30.45
C ALA A 391 -30.88 -20.51 -29.74
N THR A 392 -31.16 -20.47 -28.44
CA THR A 392 -31.54 -21.66 -27.67
C THR A 392 -33.05 -21.82 -27.74
N ALA A 393 -33.47 -22.89 -28.40
CA ALA A 393 -34.84 -23.37 -28.41
C ALA A 393 -35.25 -23.85 -27.00
N ALA A 394 -36.52 -23.61 -26.69
CA ALA A 394 -37.16 -24.00 -25.45
C ALA A 394 -37.06 -25.52 -25.19
N VAL A 395 -36.71 -25.89 -23.96
CA VAL A 395 -37.01 -27.20 -23.40
C VAL A 395 -37.64 -27.00 -22.03
N GLY A 396 -38.90 -27.40 -21.92
CA GLY A 396 -39.62 -27.47 -20.67
C GLY A 396 -39.37 -28.78 -19.92
N GLY A 397 -39.70 -28.76 -18.63
CA GLY A 397 -40.23 -29.94 -17.94
C GLY A 397 -39.43 -30.48 -16.75
N ARG A 398 -39.91 -30.09 -15.55
CA ARG A 398 -39.92 -30.84 -14.26
C ARG A 398 -38.55 -31.04 -13.58
N ALA A 399 -38.39 -30.99 -12.25
CA ALA A 399 -39.24 -31.42 -11.15
C ALA A 399 -38.91 -30.60 -9.87
N ILE A 400 -39.90 -30.16 -9.09
CA ILE A 400 -40.36 -30.77 -7.81
C ILE A 400 -39.21 -31.08 -6.85
N TYR A 401 -39.09 -30.28 -5.78
CA TYR A 401 -38.93 -30.70 -4.36
C TYR A 401 -38.97 -29.43 -3.47
N ILE A 402 -40.18 -28.97 -3.11
CA ILE A 402 -40.41 -28.08 -1.97
C ILE A 402 -41.37 -28.82 -1.04
N ALA A 403 -40.83 -29.42 0.01
CA ALA A 403 -41.55 -29.72 1.24
C ALA A 403 -40.54 -30.26 2.26
N LEU A 404 -40.24 -29.43 3.28
CA LEU A 404 -39.77 -29.75 4.64
C LEU A 404 -38.69 -28.74 5.07
N GLY A 405 -39.13 -27.69 5.76
CA GLY A 405 -38.21 -26.73 6.37
C GLY A 405 -38.88 -25.50 7.00
N LEU A 406 -40.14 -25.61 7.44
CA LEU A 406 -40.91 -24.46 7.95
C LEU A 406 -41.34 -24.59 9.42
N SER A 407 -40.61 -25.35 10.23
CA SER A 407 -40.99 -25.61 11.63
C SER A 407 -39.93 -25.26 12.69
N ALA A 408 -38.83 -24.58 12.33
CA ALA A 408 -37.73 -24.31 13.28
C ALA A 408 -37.39 -22.83 13.51
N LEU A 409 -38.10 -21.88 12.88
CA LEU A 409 -37.79 -20.44 12.96
C LEU A 409 -38.75 -19.60 13.82
N LEU A 410 -39.61 -20.23 14.62
CA LEU A 410 -40.54 -19.51 15.51
C LEU A 410 -40.17 -19.55 17.00
N ILE A 411 -39.14 -20.30 17.40
CA ILE A 411 -38.72 -20.40 18.81
C ILE A 411 -37.48 -19.53 19.12
N ALA A 412 -36.64 -19.23 18.12
CA ALA A 412 -35.44 -18.39 18.31
C ALA A 412 -35.75 -16.88 18.44
N GLY A 413 -36.92 -16.42 17.98
CA GLY A 413 -37.30 -15.01 17.98
C GLY A 413 -37.68 -14.44 19.36
N LEU A 414 -38.09 -15.28 20.31
CA LEU A 414 -38.56 -14.83 21.62
C LEU A 414 -37.46 -14.69 22.68
N VAL A 415 -36.29 -15.32 22.49
CA VAL A 415 -35.16 -15.24 23.43
C VAL A 415 -34.35 -13.94 23.25
N MET A 416 -34.24 -13.44 22.02
CA MET A 416 -33.46 -12.22 21.72
C MET A 416 -34.12 -10.92 22.18
N LEU A 417 -35.44 -10.90 22.37
CA LEU A 417 -36.15 -9.70 22.82
C LEU A 417 -36.01 -9.47 24.35
N GLY A 418 -35.76 -10.52 25.12
CA GLY A 418 -35.56 -10.44 26.57
C GLY A 418 -34.19 -9.90 26.99
N ILE A 419 -33.15 -10.14 26.18
CA ILE A 419 -31.76 -9.74 26.50
C ILE A 419 -31.55 -8.24 26.24
N VAL A 420 -32.15 -7.69 25.19
CA VAL A 420 -32.00 -6.27 24.80
C VAL A 420 -32.69 -5.31 25.79
N LEU A 421 -33.68 -5.78 26.54
CA LEU A 421 -34.38 -4.97 27.55
C LEU A 421 -33.64 -4.95 28.91
N TRP A 422 -32.71 -5.87 29.17
CA TRP A 422 -31.99 -5.93 30.45
C TRP A 422 -30.72 -5.06 30.50
N GLU A 423 -30.05 -4.85 29.36
CA GLU A 423 -28.81 -4.04 29.30
C GLU A 423 -29.04 -2.52 29.42
N ARG A 424 -30.27 -2.03 29.25
CA ARG A 424 -30.58 -0.58 29.32
C ARG A 424 -30.82 -0.04 30.73
N THR A 425 -30.88 -0.88 31.76
CA THR A 425 -31.21 -0.43 33.13
C THR A 425 -30.05 -0.50 34.13
N ALA A 426 -28.84 -0.92 33.72
CA ALA A 426 -27.79 -1.27 34.69
C ALA A 426 -26.65 -0.24 34.92
N ASN A 427 -26.48 0.83 34.12
CA ASN A 427 -25.36 1.77 34.34
C ASN A 427 -25.73 3.25 34.09
N PRO A 428 -25.66 4.13 35.11
CA PRO A 428 -25.73 5.58 34.90
C PRO A 428 -24.35 6.16 34.52
N PRO A 429 -24.29 7.32 33.82
CA PRO A 429 -23.04 7.93 33.38
C PRO A 429 -22.32 8.67 34.51
N VAL A 430 -21.00 8.47 34.62
CA VAL A 430 -20.10 9.25 35.49
C VAL A 430 -19.68 10.52 34.75
N VAL A 431 -19.96 11.68 35.34
CA VAL A 431 -19.49 13.00 34.88
C VAL A 431 -18.09 13.23 35.45
N ALA A 432 -17.09 13.36 34.59
CA ALA A 432 -15.74 13.79 34.98
C ALA A 432 -15.56 15.26 34.61
N THR A 433 -15.30 16.09 35.61
CA THR A 433 -15.01 17.53 35.50
C THR A 433 -13.56 17.75 35.09
N THR A 434 -13.32 18.43 33.98
CA THR A 434 -11.98 18.84 33.51
C THR A 434 -11.55 20.15 34.17
N THR A 435 -10.36 20.16 34.77
CA THR A 435 -9.61 21.39 35.12
C THR A 435 -8.38 21.48 34.22
N ASN A 436 -8.28 22.55 33.43
CA ASN A 436 -7.10 22.85 32.60
C ASN A 436 -5.97 23.46 33.46
N PRO A 437 -4.71 23.03 33.30
CA PRO A 437 -3.56 23.82 33.74
C PRO A 437 -3.10 24.79 32.63
N THR A 438 -2.84 26.04 33.02
CA THR A 438 -2.30 27.10 32.17
C THR A 438 -0.84 26.81 31.80
N VAL A 439 -0.52 26.76 30.51
CA VAL A 439 0.85 26.62 29.99
C VAL A 439 1.38 28.02 29.61
N THR A 440 2.54 28.36 30.16
CA THR A 440 3.32 29.58 29.84
C THR A 440 4.08 29.39 28.52
N PRO A 441 4.18 30.39 27.62
CA PRO A 441 4.84 30.23 26.34
C PRO A 441 6.39 30.16 26.47
N GLU A 442 6.98 29.15 25.83
CA GLU A 442 8.44 28.96 25.69
C GLU A 442 8.97 29.78 24.49
N PRO A 443 10.18 30.38 24.56
CA PRO A 443 10.70 31.24 23.50
C PRO A 443 11.06 30.49 22.20
N PRO A 444 11.00 31.17 21.02
CA PRO A 444 11.21 30.56 19.71
C PRO A 444 12.66 30.10 19.52
N ARG A 445 12.82 28.85 19.05
CA ARG A 445 14.13 28.24 18.74
C ARG A 445 14.69 28.75 17.39
N PRO A 446 16.03 28.85 17.26
CA PRO A 446 16.68 29.35 16.04
C PRO A 446 16.47 28.44 14.82
N THR A 447 16.35 29.04 13.64
CA THR A 447 16.22 28.38 12.34
C THR A 447 17.57 27.84 11.85
N ILE A 448 17.78 26.53 11.96
CA ILE A 448 18.96 25.84 11.41
C ILE A 448 18.73 25.57 9.91
N ASN A 449 19.62 26.06 9.05
CA ASN A 449 19.58 25.83 7.60
C ASN A 449 20.47 24.63 7.22
N ARG A 450 19.84 23.47 7.01
CA ARG A 450 20.51 22.22 6.60
C ARG A 450 20.71 22.13 5.08
N PRO A 451 21.79 21.52 4.59
CA PRO A 451 21.92 21.11 3.20
C PRO A 451 20.78 20.18 2.73
N GLU A 452 20.36 20.31 1.47
CA GLU A 452 19.24 19.54 0.88
C GLU A 452 19.46 18.02 0.87
N TRP A 453 20.71 17.55 0.93
CA TRP A 453 21.01 16.12 0.95
C TRP A 453 20.74 15.45 2.31
N ILE A 454 20.44 16.23 3.35
CA ILE A 454 20.00 15.74 4.66
C ILE A 454 18.48 15.54 4.61
N LEU A 455 18.06 14.29 4.50
CA LEU A 455 16.66 13.85 4.39
C LEU A 455 16.08 13.41 5.73
N SER A 456 16.94 13.05 6.69
CA SER A 456 16.55 12.66 8.06
C SER A 456 17.58 13.22 9.04
N ASP A 457 17.10 13.69 10.20
CA ASP A 457 17.89 14.22 11.31
C ASP A 457 17.78 13.39 12.59
N VAL A 458 17.25 12.17 12.48
CA VAL A 458 17.17 11.23 13.60
C VAL A 458 18.59 10.92 14.09
N PRO A 459 18.96 11.25 15.34
CA PRO A 459 20.27 10.95 15.88
C PRO A 459 20.58 9.45 15.87
N SER A 460 21.86 9.10 15.79
CA SER A 460 22.34 7.72 15.74
C SER A 460 21.79 6.87 14.57
N SER A 461 21.20 7.50 13.55
CA SER A 461 20.63 6.81 12.39
C SER A 461 21.57 6.82 11.17
N ALA A 462 21.22 6.06 10.14
CA ALA A 462 21.83 6.15 8.83
C ALA A 462 20.87 5.62 7.77
N TYR A 463 20.97 6.15 6.54
CA TYR A 463 20.18 5.72 5.40
C TYR A 463 21.01 5.75 4.11
N CYS A 464 20.61 4.96 3.12
CA CYS A 464 21.13 5.10 1.76
C CYS A 464 19.98 5.31 0.78
N HIS A 465 20.22 6.09 -0.26
CA HIS A 465 19.29 6.40 -1.32
C HIS A 465 19.92 6.09 -2.68
N ASP A 466 19.22 5.32 -3.50
CA ASP A 466 19.62 5.04 -4.87
C ASP A 466 19.39 6.29 -5.73
N MET A 467 20.46 6.92 -6.19
CA MET A 467 20.42 7.99 -7.18
C MET A 467 20.64 7.38 -8.57
N ILE A 468 20.27 8.12 -9.62
CA ILE A 468 20.38 7.68 -11.03
C ILE A 468 21.74 7.02 -11.36
N ASN A 469 22.85 7.55 -10.82
CA ASN A 469 24.21 7.11 -11.14
C ASN A 469 25.11 6.85 -9.93
N ARG A 470 24.54 6.78 -8.72
CA ARG A 470 25.29 6.53 -7.49
C ARG A 470 24.37 6.07 -6.35
N LEU A 471 24.94 5.45 -5.34
CA LEU A 471 24.28 5.24 -4.05
C LEU A 471 24.77 6.31 -3.07
N MET A 472 23.86 7.14 -2.57
CA MET A 472 24.16 8.16 -1.57
C MET A 472 23.85 7.62 -0.18
N CYS A 473 24.84 7.46 0.68
CA CYS A 473 24.68 6.99 2.06
C CYS A 473 24.98 8.12 3.04
N VAL A 474 24.06 8.38 3.96
CA VAL A 474 24.18 9.41 4.98
C VAL A 474 24.12 8.77 6.35
N GLY A 475 25.08 9.12 7.20
CA GLY A 475 25.10 8.76 8.61
C GLY A 475 24.88 10.00 9.48
N VAL A 476 24.09 9.83 10.53
CA VAL A 476 23.81 10.85 11.54
C VAL A 476 24.40 10.37 12.85
N SER A 477 25.26 11.17 13.47
CA SER A 477 25.88 10.83 14.74
C SER A 477 24.83 10.74 15.85
N SER A 478 25.16 10.07 16.96
CA SER A 478 24.53 10.44 18.23
C SER A 478 24.96 11.87 18.59
N TYR A 479 24.26 12.50 19.53
CA TYR A 479 24.81 13.70 20.16
C TYR A 479 26.13 13.36 20.84
N ARG A 480 27.18 14.17 20.59
CA ARG A 480 28.51 13.99 21.19
C ARG A 480 29.01 15.27 21.84
N PRO A 481 29.88 15.18 22.87
CA PRO A 481 30.52 16.35 23.47
C PRO A 481 31.43 17.10 22.50
N THR A 482 32.00 16.41 21.51
CA THR A 482 32.94 17.00 20.55
C THR A 482 32.55 16.71 19.12
N ARG A 483 32.88 17.65 18.22
CA ARG A 483 32.63 17.49 16.78
C ARG A 483 33.39 16.30 16.19
N ASP A 484 34.62 16.03 16.65
CA ASP A 484 35.43 14.94 16.09
C ASP A 484 34.87 13.56 16.45
N GLU A 485 34.33 13.40 17.67
CA GLU A 485 33.59 12.20 18.05
C GLU A 485 32.33 12.04 17.19
N ALA A 486 31.56 13.11 16.99
CA ALA A 486 30.35 13.07 16.18
C ALA A 486 30.66 12.77 14.71
N VAL A 487 31.73 13.33 14.15
CA VAL A 487 32.19 13.01 12.80
C VAL A 487 32.55 11.54 12.68
N THR A 488 33.27 10.98 13.67
CA THR A 488 33.63 9.55 13.65
C THR A 488 32.39 8.67 13.69
N ASP A 489 31.45 8.98 14.57
CA ASP A 489 30.19 8.26 14.71
C ASP A 489 29.33 8.31 13.44
N ALA A 490 29.16 9.50 12.85
CA ALA A 490 28.44 9.67 11.59
C ALA A 490 29.12 8.96 10.41
N ASN A 491 30.46 8.93 10.35
CA ASN A 491 31.19 8.15 9.35
C ASN A 491 30.89 6.66 9.50
N ASP A 492 31.00 6.14 10.73
CA ASP A 492 30.78 4.73 11.01
C ASP A 492 29.34 4.32 10.67
N ALA A 493 28.37 5.17 11.00
CA ALA A 493 26.97 4.97 10.65
C ALA A 493 26.73 4.94 9.12
N ALA A 494 27.31 5.89 8.38
CA ALA A 494 27.14 5.97 6.92
C ALA A 494 27.74 4.75 6.19
N LEU A 495 28.97 4.37 6.55
CA LEU A 495 29.68 3.25 5.92
C LEU A 495 29.11 1.89 6.34
N GLU A 496 28.63 1.75 7.57
CA GLU A 496 27.90 0.55 7.98
C GLU A 496 26.58 0.40 7.22
N GLN A 497 25.83 1.49 7.03
CA GLN A 497 24.60 1.46 6.24
C GLN A 497 24.88 1.15 4.76
N LEU A 498 26.01 1.61 4.20
CA LEU A 498 26.48 1.18 2.89
C LEU A 498 26.68 -0.34 2.83
N VAL A 499 27.34 -0.94 3.84
CA VAL A 499 27.48 -2.41 3.92
C VAL A 499 26.11 -3.08 3.92
N SER A 500 25.17 -2.57 4.72
CA SER A 500 23.81 -3.12 4.74
C SER A 500 23.14 -3.05 3.37
N ALA A 501 23.28 -1.92 2.65
CA ALA A 501 22.74 -1.75 1.30
C ALA A 501 23.39 -2.68 0.26
N VAL A 502 24.71 -2.89 0.33
CA VAL A 502 25.42 -3.87 -0.52
C VAL A 502 24.90 -5.28 -0.25
N GLY A 503 24.73 -5.66 1.01
CA GLY A 503 24.24 -6.99 1.39
C GLY A 503 22.87 -7.33 0.82
N ILE A 504 21.97 -6.34 0.76
CA ILE A 504 20.63 -6.48 0.16
C ILE A 504 20.71 -6.64 -1.37
N LYS A 505 21.68 -5.99 -2.02
CA LYS A 505 21.86 -6.03 -3.48
C LYS A 505 22.55 -7.32 -3.98
N ILE A 506 23.16 -8.12 -3.10
CA ILE A 506 23.71 -9.43 -3.46
C ILE A 506 22.58 -10.45 -3.65
N SER A 507 22.46 -10.96 -4.88
CA SER A 507 21.39 -11.89 -5.28
C SER A 507 21.76 -13.38 -5.13
N ASP A 508 23.01 -13.68 -4.76
CA ASP A 508 23.48 -15.05 -4.59
C ASP A 508 22.65 -15.80 -3.52
N PRO A 509 22.06 -16.97 -3.84
CA PRO A 509 21.20 -17.71 -2.89
C PRO A 509 21.93 -18.11 -1.61
N PHE A 510 23.17 -18.58 -1.71
CA PHE A 510 23.95 -18.98 -0.54
C PHE A 510 24.18 -17.79 0.38
N PHE A 511 24.53 -16.63 -0.17
CA PHE A 511 24.68 -15.38 0.56
C PHE A 511 23.38 -14.96 1.27
N ARG A 512 22.24 -14.98 0.57
CA ARG A 512 20.95 -14.59 1.16
C ARG A 512 20.56 -15.47 2.34
N GLU A 513 20.75 -16.78 2.21
CA GLU A 513 20.36 -17.75 3.23
C GLU A 513 21.33 -17.79 4.42
N ASN A 514 22.64 -17.74 4.18
CA ASN A 514 23.65 -18.04 5.20
C ASN A 514 24.38 -16.79 5.74
N VAL A 515 24.40 -15.69 4.98
CA VAL A 515 25.13 -14.47 5.35
C VAL A 515 24.18 -13.36 5.78
N LEU A 516 23.21 -13.00 4.92
CA LEU A 516 22.27 -11.91 5.21
C LEU A 516 21.42 -12.19 6.46
N GLY A 517 20.92 -13.43 6.60
CA GLY A 517 20.21 -13.86 7.81
C GLY A 517 21.09 -13.90 9.06
N GLY A 518 22.43 -13.99 8.92
CA GLY A 518 23.37 -14.07 10.02
C GLY A 518 23.60 -12.76 10.78
N TYR A 519 23.13 -11.61 10.26
CA TYR A 519 23.32 -10.32 10.92
C TYR A 519 22.12 -9.37 10.89
N SER A 520 21.20 -9.51 9.93
CA SER A 520 20.11 -8.55 9.70
C SER A 520 19.19 -8.37 10.92
N ASP A 521 18.75 -9.47 11.55
CA ASP A 521 17.88 -9.41 12.73
C ASP A 521 18.59 -8.82 13.96
N VAL A 522 19.85 -9.21 14.18
CA VAL A 522 20.65 -8.72 15.32
C VAL A 522 20.90 -7.23 15.19
N ARG A 523 21.25 -6.78 13.98
CA ARG A 523 21.39 -5.36 13.63
C ARG A 523 20.09 -4.60 13.88
N ALA A 524 18.97 -5.07 13.34
CA ALA A 524 17.68 -4.41 13.47
C ALA A 524 17.26 -4.28 14.94
N LYS A 525 17.45 -5.34 15.74
CA LYS A 525 17.16 -5.34 17.18
C LYS A 525 18.03 -4.35 17.95
N ALA A 526 19.33 -4.26 17.65
CA ALA A 526 20.24 -3.33 18.31
C ALA A 526 19.89 -1.86 18.00
N LEU A 527 19.57 -1.55 16.74
CA LEU A 527 19.15 -0.20 16.34
C LEU A 527 17.80 0.20 16.97
N ALA A 528 16.82 -0.73 16.99
CA ALA A 528 15.53 -0.48 17.63
C ALA A 528 15.67 -0.28 19.16
N ALA A 529 16.58 -1.02 19.81
CA ALA A 529 16.87 -0.83 21.23
C ALA A 529 17.47 0.55 21.51
N LEU A 530 18.37 1.04 20.65
CA LEU A 530 18.93 2.38 20.76
C LEU A 530 17.84 3.46 20.57
N GLN A 531 17.02 3.35 19.52
CA GLN A 531 15.90 4.27 19.28
C GLN A 531 14.91 4.31 20.46
N THR A 532 14.62 3.15 21.05
CA THR A 532 13.73 3.07 22.22
C THR A 532 14.34 3.74 23.45
N ALA A 533 15.67 3.64 23.62
CA ALA A 533 16.37 4.20 24.77
C ALA A 533 16.64 5.71 24.65
N ASP A 534 16.51 6.29 23.46
CA ASP A 534 16.77 7.72 23.18
C ASP A 534 15.83 8.68 23.93
N ILE A 535 14.72 8.18 24.48
CA ILE A 535 13.78 8.95 25.33
C ILE A 535 14.48 9.55 26.56
N ASP A 536 15.52 8.88 27.09
CA ASP A 536 16.36 9.41 28.16
C ASP A 536 17.83 9.12 27.84
N ARG A 537 18.48 10.05 27.13
CA ARG A 537 19.89 9.93 26.72
C ARG A 537 20.86 9.94 27.90
N SER A 538 20.40 10.39 29.07
CA SER A 538 21.18 10.33 30.31
C SER A 538 21.11 8.97 31.02
N SER A 539 20.28 8.04 30.54
CA SER A 539 20.09 6.72 31.16
C SER A 539 21.23 5.75 30.87
N ALA A 540 21.47 4.83 31.80
CA ALA A 540 22.41 3.71 31.59
C ALA A 540 21.97 2.80 30.43
N THR A 541 20.67 2.68 30.19
CA THR A 541 20.10 1.90 29.08
C THR A 541 20.48 2.51 27.73
N TYR A 542 20.35 3.83 27.57
CA TYR A 542 20.81 4.53 26.37
C TYR A 542 22.32 4.38 26.17
N ALA A 543 23.10 4.61 27.23
CA ALA A 543 24.56 4.46 27.16
C ALA A 543 24.98 3.06 26.69
N ALA A 544 24.35 2.00 27.22
CA ALA A 544 24.61 0.62 26.82
C ALA A 544 24.18 0.30 25.38
N ALA A 545 23.00 0.77 24.96
CA ALA A 545 22.50 0.56 23.60
C ALA A 545 23.36 1.31 22.56
N ASN A 546 23.74 2.56 22.87
CA ASN A 546 24.58 3.38 22.02
C ASN A 546 25.97 2.76 21.88
N ASP A 547 26.59 2.33 22.98
CA ASP A 547 27.89 1.64 22.97
C ASP A 547 27.85 0.35 22.14
N THR A 548 26.77 -0.44 22.25
CA THR A 548 26.57 -1.66 21.45
C THR A 548 26.55 -1.35 19.95
N VAL A 549 25.75 -0.36 19.54
CA VAL A 549 25.62 0.04 18.13
C VAL A 549 26.94 0.61 17.60
N ASN A 550 27.59 1.51 18.34
CA ASN A 550 28.83 2.16 17.90
C ASN A 550 29.97 1.17 17.73
N LYS A 551 30.14 0.26 18.71
CA LYS A 551 31.15 -0.80 18.60
C LYS A 551 30.88 -1.72 17.41
N ALA A 552 29.62 -2.06 17.15
CA ALA A 552 29.27 -2.89 15.99
C ALA A 552 29.55 -2.17 14.66
N ARG A 553 29.09 -0.92 14.51
CA ARG A 553 29.35 -0.10 13.32
C ARG A 553 30.84 0.05 13.03
N LYS A 554 31.61 0.41 14.05
CA LYS A 554 33.06 0.53 13.95
C LYS A 554 33.72 -0.75 13.44
N ARG A 555 33.37 -1.91 13.99
CA ARG A 555 33.89 -3.21 13.52
C ARG A 555 33.51 -3.48 12.06
N VAL A 556 32.26 -3.23 11.68
CA VAL A 556 31.80 -3.40 10.29
C VAL A 556 32.65 -2.55 9.35
N VAL A 557 32.91 -1.28 9.71
CA VAL A 557 33.68 -0.35 8.88
C VAL A 557 35.15 -0.75 8.81
N GLU A 558 35.78 -1.15 9.90
CA GLU A 558 37.16 -1.65 9.93
C GLU A 558 37.34 -2.92 9.05
N ILE A 559 36.32 -3.77 8.97
CA ILE A 559 36.33 -4.95 8.08
C ILE A 559 36.09 -4.53 6.63
N LEU A 560 35.14 -3.63 6.38
CA LEU A 560 34.89 -3.08 5.03
C LEU A 560 36.19 -2.50 4.45
N GLN A 561 36.88 -1.62 5.18
CA GLN A 561 38.09 -0.96 4.73
C GLN A 561 39.23 -1.94 4.42
N ARG A 562 39.33 -3.05 5.16
CA ARG A 562 40.36 -4.08 4.93
C ARG A 562 40.03 -5.06 3.80
N SER A 563 38.74 -5.32 3.55
CA SER A 563 38.31 -6.43 2.66
C SER A 563 37.73 -5.98 1.32
N ALA A 564 37.19 -4.76 1.22
CA ALA A 564 36.58 -4.25 -0.02
C ALA A 564 37.60 -3.84 -1.11
N GLY A 565 38.90 -3.80 -0.80
CA GLY A 565 39.93 -3.38 -1.74
C GLY A 565 39.72 -1.94 -2.22
N ALA A 566 39.97 -1.68 -3.51
CA ALA A 566 39.84 -0.34 -4.09
C ALA A 566 38.40 0.18 -4.17
N ALA A 567 37.39 -0.67 -3.97
CA ALA A 567 35.99 -0.28 -3.99
C ALA A 567 35.49 0.29 -2.65
N ALA A 568 36.31 0.23 -1.59
CA ALA A 568 35.99 0.85 -0.31
C ALA A 568 35.97 2.38 -0.46
N PRO A 569 34.90 3.08 -0.05
CA PRO A 569 34.92 4.54 0.00
C PRO A 569 35.94 5.02 1.03
N THR A 570 36.89 5.84 0.60
CA THR A 570 37.97 6.38 1.46
C THR A 570 37.78 7.85 1.81
N GLN A 571 36.85 8.54 1.14
CA GLN A 571 36.60 9.96 1.33
C GLN A 571 35.10 10.22 1.46
N ARG A 572 34.75 11.02 2.46
CA ARG A 572 33.41 11.61 2.58
C ARG A 572 33.17 12.59 1.43
N SER A 573 31.96 12.58 0.89
CA SER A 573 31.55 13.44 -0.21
C SER A 573 31.06 14.80 0.29
N ASP A 574 30.43 14.85 1.45
CA ASP A 574 30.06 16.09 2.14
C ASP A 574 29.81 15.80 3.64
N TRP A 575 29.77 16.84 4.46
CA TRP A 575 29.39 16.74 5.87
C TRP A 575 28.85 18.06 6.41
N TYR A 576 27.99 17.99 7.41
CA TYR A 576 27.36 19.13 8.07
C TYR A 576 27.30 18.88 9.58
N TRP A 577 27.26 19.93 10.37
CA TRP A 577 27.19 19.80 11.83
C TRP A 577 26.38 20.91 12.46
N GLU A 578 25.83 20.60 13.63
CA GLU A 578 24.95 21.44 14.41
C GLU A 578 25.35 21.37 15.88
N GLU A 579 25.16 22.48 16.60
CA GLU A 579 25.44 22.58 18.02
C GLU A 579 24.14 22.76 18.79
N TYR A 580 23.99 21.99 19.87
CA TYR A 580 22.81 21.92 20.71
C TYR A 580 23.19 22.16 22.16
N ALA A 581 22.26 22.70 22.94
CA ALA A 581 22.42 22.67 24.40
C ALA A 581 22.30 21.22 24.88
N GLY A 582 23.26 20.76 25.66
CA GLY A 582 23.30 19.41 26.19
C GLY A 582 22.16 19.15 27.17
N GLU A 583 21.76 17.88 27.26
CA GLU A 583 20.68 17.46 28.14
C GLU A 583 20.95 17.82 29.61
N LYS A 584 19.94 18.35 30.29
CA LYS A 584 20.01 18.81 31.70
C LYS A 584 21.08 19.90 31.94
N GLY A 585 21.39 20.71 30.92
CA GLY A 585 22.34 21.84 31.03
C GLY A 585 23.82 21.42 31.08
N LYS A 586 24.13 20.19 30.68
CA LYS A 586 25.51 19.69 30.60
C LYS A 586 26.20 20.15 29.32
N GLY A 587 26.65 21.40 29.30
CA GLY A 587 27.45 21.94 28.19
C GLY A 587 26.72 21.94 26.84
N ASN A 588 27.48 22.01 25.76
CA ASN A 588 26.96 21.91 24.39
C ASN A 588 27.25 20.51 23.83
N GLU A 589 26.34 19.99 23.02
CA GLU A 589 26.45 18.74 22.28
C GLU A 589 26.43 19.01 20.78
N VAL A 590 27.10 18.17 20.02
CA VAL A 590 27.22 18.29 18.57
C VAL A 590 26.50 17.14 17.89
N LEU A 591 25.74 17.45 16.85
CA LEU A 591 25.15 16.50 15.92
C LEU A 591 25.84 16.65 14.55
N VAL A 592 26.29 15.56 13.96
CA VAL A 592 27.01 15.57 12.68
C VAL A 592 26.33 14.66 11.67
N PHE A 593 26.33 15.11 10.43
CA PHE A 593 25.85 14.42 9.25
C PHE A 593 27.03 14.19 8.32
N VAL A 594 27.23 12.96 7.86
CA VAL A 594 28.26 12.63 6.86
C VAL A 594 27.63 11.94 5.68
N ARG A 595 27.96 12.39 4.47
CA ARG A 595 27.53 11.80 3.20
C ARG A 595 28.69 11.09 2.51
N TYR A 596 28.41 9.88 2.01
CA TYR A 596 29.22 9.16 1.03
C TYR A 596 28.42 8.96 -0.26
N ASP A 597 29.02 9.33 -1.38
CA ASP A 597 28.52 9.06 -2.72
C ASP A 597 29.33 7.90 -3.33
N VAL A 598 28.69 6.75 -3.54
CA VAL A 598 29.31 5.56 -4.12
C VAL A 598 28.86 5.42 -5.57
N SER A 599 29.78 5.52 -6.53
CA SER A 599 29.44 5.35 -7.94
C SER A 599 28.83 3.96 -8.22
N LEU A 600 28.03 3.83 -9.28
CA LEU A 600 27.48 2.52 -9.66
C LEU A 600 28.57 1.47 -9.90
N ASP A 601 29.74 1.86 -10.43
CA ASP A 601 30.84 0.92 -10.67
C ASP A 601 31.51 0.48 -9.37
N ALA A 602 31.71 1.39 -8.41
CA ALA A 602 32.20 1.03 -7.08
C ALA A 602 31.19 0.14 -6.35
N LEU A 603 29.90 0.43 -6.47
CA LEU A 603 28.83 -0.38 -5.90
C LEU A 603 28.80 -1.79 -6.50
N ARG A 604 28.90 -1.92 -7.82
CA ARG A 604 29.04 -3.22 -8.51
C ARG A 604 30.28 -3.95 -8.04
N ALA A 605 31.42 -3.27 -7.97
CA ALA A 605 32.66 -3.87 -7.49
C ALA A 605 32.54 -4.39 -6.04
N LEU A 606 31.82 -3.68 -5.16
CA LEU A 606 31.53 -4.16 -3.81
C LEU A 606 30.63 -5.41 -3.83
N VAL A 607 29.55 -5.39 -4.61
CA VAL A 607 28.64 -6.55 -4.77
C VAL A 607 29.42 -7.76 -5.28
N ASP A 608 30.21 -7.58 -6.33
CA ASP A 608 31.03 -8.64 -6.93
C ASP A 608 32.08 -9.17 -5.94
N ARG A 609 32.73 -8.26 -5.19
CA ARG A 609 33.76 -8.62 -4.20
C ARG A 609 33.27 -9.56 -3.11
N TYR A 610 32.02 -9.42 -2.68
CA TYR A 610 31.44 -10.24 -1.61
C TYR A 610 30.57 -11.39 -2.13
N SER A 611 30.29 -11.46 -3.43
CA SER A 611 29.53 -12.55 -4.05
C SER A 611 30.39 -13.49 -4.91
N THR A 612 31.60 -13.08 -5.30
CA THR A 612 32.47 -13.89 -6.16
C THR A 612 33.31 -14.88 -5.34
N PRO A 613 33.18 -16.20 -5.60
CA PRO A 613 34.01 -17.20 -4.96
C PRO A 613 35.43 -17.25 -5.58
N THR A 614 36.44 -17.42 -4.73
CA THR A 614 37.83 -17.71 -5.12
C THR A 614 38.10 -19.20 -4.92
N SER A 615 38.66 -19.85 -5.94
CA SER A 615 39.03 -21.27 -5.87
C SER A 615 40.53 -21.47 -5.86
N THR A 616 41.04 -22.30 -4.95
CA THR A 616 42.44 -22.76 -4.95
C THR A 616 42.52 -24.17 -4.37
N MET A 617 43.35 -25.04 -4.95
CA MET A 617 43.61 -26.40 -4.43
C MET A 617 42.35 -27.25 -4.13
N GLY A 618 41.29 -27.08 -4.93
CA GLY A 618 40.01 -27.77 -4.73
C GLY A 618 39.15 -27.23 -3.56
N THR A 619 39.61 -26.19 -2.89
CA THR A 619 38.91 -25.39 -1.89
C THR A 619 38.30 -24.16 -2.56
N VAL A 620 37.08 -23.79 -2.18
CA VAL A 620 36.38 -22.60 -2.65
C VAL A 620 36.08 -21.75 -1.42
N ALA A 621 36.41 -20.47 -1.50
CA ALA A 621 36.21 -19.51 -0.42
C ALA A 621 35.56 -18.23 -0.93
N MET A 622 34.76 -17.59 -0.08
CA MET A 622 34.19 -16.27 -0.30
C MET A 622 34.74 -15.29 0.73
N THR A 623 34.88 -14.02 0.36
CA THR A 623 35.28 -12.97 1.29
C THR A 623 34.21 -12.84 2.37
N ALA A 624 34.62 -12.90 3.64
CA ALA A 624 33.68 -12.83 4.76
C ALA A 624 33.01 -11.45 4.78
N PHE A 625 31.68 -11.43 4.84
CA PHE A 625 30.93 -10.19 4.70
C PHE A 625 31.01 -9.32 5.97
N PRO A 626 31.26 -8.00 5.87
CA PRO A 626 31.47 -7.15 7.05
C PRO A 626 30.27 -7.12 8.01
N GLY A 627 29.04 -7.25 7.49
CA GLY A 627 27.81 -7.22 8.29
C GLY A 627 27.76 -8.26 9.41
N LEU A 628 28.48 -9.39 9.28
CA LEU A 628 28.53 -10.44 10.31
C LEU A 628 29.11 -9.95 11.66
N ALA A 629 29.82 -8.81 11.69
CA ALA A 629 30.35 -8.21 12.92
C ALA A 629 29.27 -7.71 13.90
N TRP A 630 28.01 -7.62 13.47
CA TRP A 630 26.87 -7.37 14.34
C TRP A 630 26.60 -8.56 15.27
N ASN A 631 26.79 -9.79 14.81
CA ASN A 631 26.51 -10.99 15.58
C ASN A 631 27.72 -11.47 16.39
N HIS A 632 28.94 -11.20 15.91
CA HIS A 632 30.17 -11.75 16.48
C HIS A 632 31.15 -10.62 16.87
N ALA A 633 31.34 -10.40 18.17
CA ALA A 633 32.16 -9.28 18.67
C ALA A 633 33.67 -9.42 18.34
N ASP A 634 34.16 -10.65 18.18
CA ASP A 634 35.53 -11.00 17.84
C ASP A 634 35.73 -11.25 16.33
N PHE A 635 34.70 -11.01 15.51
CA PHE A 635 34.80 -11.18 14.07
C PHE A 635 35.60 -10.04 13.45
N ALA A 636 36.68 -10.41 12.75
CA ALA A 636 37.64 -9.48 12.16
C ALA A 636 37.74 -9.62 10.63
N GLY A 637 36.76 -10.25 9.98
CA GLY A 637 36.80 -10.60 8.55
C GLY A 637 37.52 -11.93 8.29
N GLY A 638 37.86 -12.18 7.03
CA GLY A 638 38.55 -13.41 6.60
C GLY A 638 37.97 -14.02 5.33
N ALA A 639 38.17 -15.32 5.16
CA ALA A 639 37.64 -16.09 4.04
C ALA A 639 36.73 -17.22 4.54
N VAL A 640 35.46 -17.23 4.14
CA VAL A 640 34.49 -18.28 4.47
C VAL A 640 34.62 -19.40 3.45
N LEU A 641 34.86 -20.62 3.91
CA LEU A 641 35.00 -21.78 3.04
C LEU A 641 33.63 -22.29 2.59
N THR A 642 33.32 -22.25 1.30
CA THR A 642 32.08 -22.82 0.75
C THR A 642 32.26 -24.27 0.31
N LYS A 643 33.48 -24.64 -0.06
CA LYS A 643 33.89 -26.01 -0.37
C LYS A 643 35.31 -26.24 0.10
N VAL A 644 35.62 -27.41 0.62
CA VAL A 644 36.95 -27.72 1.14
C VAL A 644 37.59 -28.83 0.33
N GLY A 645 38.83 -28.62 -0.11
CA GLY A 645 39.61 -29.60 -0.85
C GLY A 645 40.06 -30.77 0.03
N LYS A 646 40.52 -31.86 -0.61
CA LYS A 646 40.88 -33.11 0.10
C LYS A 646 41.96 -32.91 1.18
N GLN A 647 42.94 -32.06 0.92
CA GLN A 647 44.05 -31.82 1.86
C GLN A 647 43.58 -31.16 3.15
N LEU A 648 42.79 -30.08 3.04
CA LEU A 648 42.22 -29.40 4.19
C LEU A 648 41.18 -30.27 4.92
N THR A 649 40.40 -31.06 4.18
CA THR A 649 39.44 -32.02 4.76
C THR A 649 40.15 -33.04 5.67
N ARG A 650 41.32 -33.55 5.27
CA ARG A 650 42.12 -34.49 6.09
C ARG A 650 42.66 -33.85 7.38
N ALA A 651 42.79 -32.53 7.41
CA ALA A 651 43.18 -31.78 8.60
C ALA A 651 42.00 -31.40 9.50
N GLY A 652 40.77 -31.84 9.18
CA GLY A 652 39.56 -31.54 9.96
C GLY A 652 38.89 -30.21 9.62
N ILE A 653 39.28 -29.57 8.50
CA ILE A 653 38.64 -28.34 8.02
C ILE A 653 37.40 -28.68 7.22
N ALA A 654 36.31 -27.94 7.45
CA ALA A 654 34.99 -28.18 6.89
C ALA A 654 34.41 -26.91 6.24
N PRO A 655 33.45 -27.05 5.30
CA PRO A 655 32.68 -25.91 4.79
C PRO A 655 32.02 -25.11 5.92
N LYS A 656 31.73 -23.83 5.65
CA LYS A 656 31.21 -22.81 6.58
C LYS A 656 32.18 -22.34 7.66
N GLN A 657 33.39 -22.89 7.73
CA GLN A 657 34.44 -22.34 8.61
C GLN A 657 35.04 -21.07 8.02
N LEU A 658 35.40 -20.14 8.89
CA LEU A 658 36.07 -18.88 8.58
C LEU A 658 37.57 -19.05 8.78
N VAL A 659 38.37 -18.74 7.77
CA VAL A 659 39.83 -18.66 7.87
C VAL A 659 40.23 -17.20 8.13
N THR A 660 40.94 -16.96 9.24
CA THR A 660 41.38 -15.61 9.64
C THR A 660 42.88 -15.39 9.49
N ALA A 661 43.68 -16.47 9.40
CA ALA A 661 45.11 -16.40 9.12
C ALA A 661 45.62 -17.68 8.44
N VAL A 662 46.70 -17.54 7.67
CA VAL A 662 47.53 -18.64 7.17
C VAL A 662 48.94 -18.43 7.71
N ASN A 663 49.43 -19.36 8.51
CA ASN A 663 50.61 -19.16 9.36
C ASN A 663 50.43 -17.89 10.22
N GLU A 664 51.43 -17.02 10.25
CA GLU A 664 51.37 -15.73 10.95
C GLU A 664 50.77 -14.60 10.08
N GLN A 665 50.34 -14.89 8.85
CA GLN A 665 49.81 -13.88 7.93
C GLN A 665 48.28 -13.78 8.05
N PRO A 666 47.73 -12.60 8.41
CA PRO A 666 46.30 -12.41 8.52
C PRO A 666 45.63 -12.45 7.15
N VAL A 667 44.43 -13.02 7.10
CA VAL A 667 43.58 -13.10 5.91
C VAL A 667 42.49 -12.05 6.03
N SER A 668 42.45 -11.10 5.10
CA SER A 668 41.39 -10.09 5.00
C SER A 668 40.26 -10.48 4.04
N ASP A 669 40.56 -11.35 3.06
CA ASP A 669 39.64 -11.71 1.98
C ASP A 669 40.00 -13.05 1.32
N ALA A 670 39.13 -13.55 0.43
CA ALA A 670 39.30 -14.86 -0.21
C ALA A 670 40.50 -14.92 -1.18
N THR A 671 40.87 -13.82 -1.81
CA THR A 671 42.06 -13.76 -2.69
C THR A 671 43.35 -13.82 -1.87
N GLY A 672 43.40 -13.10 -0.75
CA GLY A 672 44.47 -13.16 0.23
C GLY A 672 44.65 -14.57 0.78
N PHE A 673 43.55 -15.22 1.18
CA PHE A 673 43.58 -16.62 1.60
C PHE A 673 44.20 -17.53 0.53
N ALA A 674 43.72 -17.45 -0.71
CA ALA A 674 44.19 -18.31 -1.78
C ALA A 674 45.70 -18.17 -2.02
N ARG A 675 46.18 -16.92 -2.10
CA ARG A 675 47.59 -16.60 -2.26
C ARG A 675 48.44 -17.12 -1.09
N HIS A 676 48.06 -16.83 0.15
CA HIS A 676 48.82 -17.27 1.32
C HIS A 676 48.84 -18.80 1.46
N LEU A 677 47.76 -19.49 1.08
CA LEU A 677 47.71 -20.94 1.05
C LEU A 677 48.68 -21.53 0.01
N GLU A 678 48.69 -20.97 -1.20
CA GLU A 678 49.60 -21.41 -2.27
C GLU A 678 51.06 -21.16 -1.92
N ASP A 679 51.39 -20.00 -1.37
CA ASP A 679 52.74 -19.65 -0.93
C ASP A 679 53.21 -20.53 0.23
N GLY A 680 52.32 -20.77 1.20
CA GLY A 680 52.61 -21.63 2.36
C GLY A 680 52.90 -23.09 1.96
N LEU A 681 52.21 -23.61 0.94
CA LEU A 681 52.45 -24.95 0.41
C LEU A 681 53.76 -25.05 -0.40
N LYS A 682 54.21 -23.97 -1.03
CA LYS A 682 55.49 -23.91 -1.78
C LYS A 682 56.71 -23.73 -0.86
N GLY A 683 56.53 -23.18 0.34
CA GLY A 683 57.63 -22.94 1.29
C GLY A 683 58.23 -24.24 1.86
N THR A 684 59.12 -24.13 2.85
CA THR A 684 59.76 -25.30 3.53
C THR A 684 59.30 -25.52 4.98
N GLY A 685 58.54 -24.59 5.58
CA GLY A 685 58.03 -24.69 6.96
C GLY A 685 56.65 -25.34 7.11
N ASP A 686 56.25 -25.66 8.35
CA ASP A 686 54.92 -26.22 8.65
C ASP A 686 53.82 -25.22 8.31
N LEU A 687 52.79 -25.67 7.59
CA LEU A 687 51.63 -24.85 7.23
C LEU A 687 50.56 -24.95 8.31
N THR A 688 50.07 -23.82 8.80
CA THR A 688 48.99 -23.75 9.78
C THR A 688 47.87 -22.83 9.30
N LEU A 689 46.63 -23.15 9.65
CA LEU A 689 45.46 -22.31 9.39
C LEU A 689 44.78 -21.96 10.70
N THR A 690 44.52 -20.67 10.91
CA THR A 690 43.68 -20.21 12.02
C THR A 690 42.24 -20.18 11.52
N VAL A 691 41.41 -21.07 12.05
CA VAL A 691 40.02 -21.27 11.62
C VAL A 691 39.03 -21.06 12.75
N LYS A 692 37.84 -20.52 12.42
CA LYS A 692 36.73 -20.32 13.34
C LYS A 692 35.47 -21.01 12.82
N ALA A 693 34.75 -21.70 13.71
CA ALA A 693 33.47 -22.36 13.39
C ALA A 693 32.34 -21.71 14.20
N GLY A 694 31.56 -20.84 13.56
CA GLY A 694 30.52 -20.06 14.25
C GLY A 694 31.09 -19.25 15.41
N ASP A 695 30.51 -19.41 16.60
CA ASP A 695 30.93 -18.74 17.84
C ASP A 695 32.08 -19.46 18.59
N ALA A 696 32.57 -20.59 18.08
CA ALA A 696 33.67 -21.29 18.75
C ALA A 696 34.96 -20.45 18.70
N PRO A 697 35.86 -20.57 19.71
CA PRO A 697 37.17 -19.94 19.66
C PRO A 697 37.96 -20.34 18.41
N ALA A 698 38.81 -19.43 17.93
CA ALA A 698 39.68 -19.74 16.81
C ALA A 698 40.63 -20.89 17.17
N ALA A 699 40.77 -21.86 16.25
CA ALA A 699 41.65 -23.01 16.38
C ALA A 699 42.78 -22.92 15.36
N ILE A 700 44.01 -23.23 15.78
CA ILE A 700 45.16 -23.35 14.88
C ILE A 700 45.24 -24.81 14.43
N VAL A 701 45.09 -25.04 13.14
CA VAL A 701 45.05 -26.37 12.52
C VAL A 701 46.30 -26.57 11.66
N PRO A 702 47.17 -27.54 11.99
CA PRO A 702 48.32 -27.87 11.16
C PRO A 702 47.87 -28.62 9.89
N ILE A 703 48.39 -28.19 8.74
CA ILE A 703 48.11 -28.79 7.44
C ILE A 703 49.32 -29.62 7.02
N LYS A 704 49.14 -30.94 7.01
CA LYS A 704 50.15 -31.86 6.47
C LYS A 704 50.26 -31.66 4.96
N ARG A 705 51.50 -31.53 4.49
CA ARG A 705 51.84 -31.40 3.07
C ARG A 705 51.42 -32.63 2.27
#